data_AF-A0A3D1CDU9-F1
#
_entry.id   AF-A0A3D1CDU9-F1
#
_cell.length_a   1.000
_cell.length_b   1.000
_cell.length_c   1.000
_cell.angle_alpha   90.00
_cell.angle_beta   90.00
_cell.angle_gamma   90.00
#
_symmetry.space_group_name_H-M   'P 1'
#
loop_
_entity.id
_entity.type
_entity.pdbx_description
1 polymer ?
#
loop_
_entity_poly.entity_id
_entity_poly.type
_entity_poly.pdbx_seq_one_letter_code
_entity_poly.pdbx_strand_id
1 'polypeptide(L)'
;MAGGLMGALGYWMEQQAVNRGGQPFYYYALFQIPLYEFLPAFGMLLALTIAWVKRLWQAAPGQPFAPGNMDELAGQPVPTLALIIFWAFSSLLAFTYAGEKMPWLTIHIAMPMILAAGWAVGWLFQWGSRFEHHAWGWRQVLRVVTLLVLSLLAVLTVRTAFRAAYINYDFPLEYLVYAHAADGPKILLSEIEEISRRTTGGLDIVVAYDNNVRYPYWWYMRHYPNRIDFATEPTRDLQRAAVIVVSEENYGKIASVVRENYVQFDFMRMWWPNQDYWSLKWDSIAAERNAALGQDASPMSIGEYLVRAWGHISPFFKDAKVRSAIWQIWFNRDYTEYAALKKSSAFTLENWNTTSRMRAYIRKDVASLVWGYQTANTEVTISDPYEAIKQQLTPDRVIGRPGSEQGQFQSPRSIAMATDGSLYVADSRNNRIQHLAETGAVINSWGRYADVAQGDAPGSTFNEPWGIAVAPNGNVYVVDTWNYRIQKFSADGEFLSMWGTNGFGESPFAFYGPRGVAVDADGKVFVVDTGNKRIVVFDANDNYITQFGVPGMGSGQLDEPVGIALDDHGLVYITDTWNQRIQVFSPDSSGLIYATVNSWEVSAWYGQSLENKPFIAVDKYQNVFISDPEGCRVIEFSSTGVPLKTWGDCGFSESQFSMPVGLAMDNLGGLWVSDAGENNRLLHFSASAISGPGN
;
A
#
# COMPACT_ATOMS: atom_id res chain seq x y z
N MET A 1 5.33 -0.17 -33.01
CA MET A 1 6.59 -0.20 -33.79
C MET A 1 7.10 -1.64 -33.85
N ALA A 2 7.79 -1.99 -34.93
CA ALA A 2 8.04 -3.33 -35.44
C ALA A 2 8.60 -4.35 -34.42
N GLY A 3 7.75 -5.28 -33.97
CA GLY A 3 8.14 -6.39 -33.12
C GLY A 3 8.44 -7.65 -33.95
N GLY A 4 9.44 -7.59 -34.83
CA GLY A 4 10.02 -8.80 -35.42
C GLY A 4 10.80 -9.60 -34.38
N LEU A 5 11.74 -10.44 -34.83
CA LEU A 5 12.60 -11.27 -33.97
C LEU A 5 13.20 -10.51 -32.77
N MET A 6 13.56 -9.22 -32.96
CA MET A 6 14.12 -8.35 -31.92
C MET A 6 13.09 -7.90 -30.86
N GLY A 7 11.81 -7.72 -31.23
CA GLY A 7 10.74 -7.45 -30.27
C GLY A 7 10.38 -8.70 -29.45
N ALA A 8 10.40 -9.87 -30.09
CA ALA A 8 10.29 -11.15 -29.39
C ALA A 8 11.48 -11.41 -28.46
N LEU A 9 12.71 -11.04 -28.88
CA LEU A 9 13.91 -11.11 -28.05
C LEU A 9 13.86 -10.13 -26.86
N GLY A 10 13.33 -8.91 -27.07
CA GLY A 10 13.11 -7.92 -26.02
C GLY A 10 12.10 -8.39 -24.98
N TYR A 11 10.94 -8.87 -25.43
CA TYR A 11 9.95 -9.52 -24.55
C TYR A 11 10.54 -10.75 -23.83
N TRP A 12 11.39 -11.53 -24.49
CA TRP A 12 12.09 -12.66 -23.89
C TRP A 12 13.07 -12.24 -22.79
N MET A 13 13.83 -11.15 -22.98
CA MET A 13 14.74 -10.64 -21.94
C MET A 13 13.97 -10.07 -20.74
N GLU A 14 12.85 -9.37 -20.95
CA GLU A 14 11.98 -8.90 -19.85
C GLU A 14 11.37 -10.07 -19.06
N GLN A 15 11.00 -11.17 -19.74
CA GLN A 15 10.50 -12.39 -19.08
C GLN A 15 11.56 -13.07 -18.19
N GLN A 16 12.87 -12.92 -18.48
CA GLN A 16 13.95 -13.46 -17.63
C GLN A 16 14.08 -12.73 -16.28
N ALA A 17 13.62 -11.49 -16.18
CA ALA A 17 13.63 -10.70 -14.95
C ALA A 17 12.50 -11.10 -13.98
N VAL A 18 11.43 -11.71 -14.51
CA VAL A 18 10.35 -12.29 -13.70
C VAL A 18 10.77 -13.72 -13.34
N ASN A 19 10.74 -14.07 -12.05
CA ASN A 19 11.19 -15.36 -11.51
C ASN A 19 10.26 -16.54 -11.91
N ARG A 20 9.97 -16.70 -13.20
CA ARG A 20 9.18 -17.80 -13.78
C ARG A 20 10.12 -18.98 -14.03
N GLY A 21 9.92 -20.05 -13.26
CA GLY A 21 10.63 -21.31 -13.42
C GLY A 21 11.75 -21.52 -12.40
N GLY A 22 11.39 -22.12 -11.26
CA GLY A 22 12.32 -22.72 -10.28
C GLY A 22 12.20 -24.24 -10.21
N GLN A 23 11.69 -24.87 -11.27
CA GLN A 23 11.50 -26.32 -11.30
C GLN A 23 12.84 -27.06 -11.40
N PRO A 24 12.99 -28.23 -10.77
CA PRO A 24 14.22 -29.01 -10.85
C PRO A 24 14.49 -29.50 -12.28
N PHE A 25 15.77 -29.75 -12.62
CA PHE A 25 16.22 -30.14 -13.96
C PHE A 25 15.47 -31.35 -14.56
N TYR A 26 14.97 -32.24 -13.71
CA TYR A 26 14.27 -33.46 -14.10
C TYR A 26 12.74 -33.29 -14.22
N TYR A 27 12.19 -32.11 -13.93
CA TYR A 27 10.75 -31.86 -13.91
C TYR A 27 10.07 -32.31 -15.21
N TYR A 28 10.63 -31.94 -16.36
CA TYR A 28 10.03 -32.32 -17.63
C TYR A 28 10.12 -33.83 -17.90
N ALA A 29 11.31 -34.42 -17.72
CA ALA A 29 11.56 -35.81 -18.04
C ALA A 29 10.82 -36.80 -17.11
N LEU A 30 10.72 -36.47 -15.81
CA LEU A 30 10.17 -37.37 -14.80
C LEU A 30 8.72 -37.05 -14.42
N PHE A 31 8.25 -35.83 -14.65
CA PHE A 31 6.89 -35.42 -14.32
C PHE A 31 6.11 -35.06 -15.58
N GLN A 32 6.58 -34.09 -16.38
CA GLN A 32 5.76 -33.60 -17.49
C GLN A 32 5.55 -34.63 -18.61
N ILE A 33 6.59 -35.32 -19.09
CA ILE A 33 6.44 -36.34 -20.14
C ILE A 33 5.55 -37.50 -19.66
N PRO A 34 5.78 -38.11 -18.47
CA PRO A 34 4.94 -39.21 -18.00
C PRO A 34 3.48 -38.81 -17.70
N LEU A 35 3.21 -37.52 -17.44
CA LEU A 35 1.86 -37.05 -17.11
C LEU A 35 1.09 -36.50 -18.32
N TYR A 36 1.76 -35.76 -19.21
CA TYR A 36 1.13 -35.03 -20.31
C TYR A 36 1.38 -35.67 -21.68
N GLU A 37 2.56 -36.25 -21.89
CA GLU A 37 3.02 -36.78 -23.19
C GLU A 37 3.20 -38.30 -23.16
N PHE A 38 2.55 -39.01 -22.23
CA PHE A 38 2.74 -40.44 -22.03
C PHE A 38 2.41 -41.26 -23.27
N LEU A 39 1.36 -40.91 -24.02
CA LEU A 39 0.95 -41.64 -25.22
C LEU A 39 2.01 -41.49 -26.34
N PRO A 40 2.45 -40.26 -26.70
CA PRO A 40 3.61 -40.05 -27.56
C PRO A 40 4.88 -40.74 -27.07
N ALA A 41 5.18 -40.68 -25.77
CA ALA A 41 6.37 -41.30 -25.19
C ALA A 41 6.34 -42.83 -25.29
N PHE A 42 5.24 -43.49 -24.93
CA PHE A 42 5.07 -44.94 -25.11
C PHE A 42 5.10 -45.34 -26.58
N GLY A 43 4.50 -44.54 -27.45
CA GLY A 43 4.58 -44.74 -28.89
C GLY A 43 6.00 -44.62 -29.43
N MET A 44 6.81 -43.68 -28.93
CA MET A 44 8.22 -43.56 -29.26
C MET A 44 9.03 -44.76 -28.74
N LEU A 45 8.80 -45.24 -27.52
CA LEU A 45 9.45 -46.45 -26.99
C LEU A 45 9.09 -47.69 -27.81
N LEU A 46 7.84 -47.79 -28.26
CA LEU A 46 7.41 -48.84 -29.17
C LEU A 46 8.12 -48.71 -30.53
N ALA A 47 8.22 -47.51 -31.08
CA ALA A 47 8.96 -47.24 -32.31
C ALA A 47 10.43 -47.69 -32.21
N LEU A 48 11.08 -47.32 -31.11
CA LEU A 48 12.45 -47.73 -30.79
C LEU A 48 12.58 -49.24 -30.65
N THR A 49 11.64 -49.90 -29.98
CA THR A 49 11.63 -51.36 -29.81
C THR A 49 11.45 -52.07 -31.15
N ILE A 50 10.52 -51.61 -31.99
CA ILE A 50 10.31 -52.14 -33.35
C ILE A 50 11.58 -51.96 -34.16
N ALA A 51 12.16 -50.76 -34.16
CA ALA A 51 13.39 -50.47 -34.89
C ALA A 51 14.56 -51.33 -34.39
N TRP A 52 14.72 -51.52 -33.08
CA TRP A 52 15.76 -52.37 -32.53
C TRP A 52 15.58 -53.85 -32.93
N VAL A 53 14.40 -54.41 -32.71
CA VAL A 53 14.09 -55.82 -32.99
C VAL A 53 14.19 -56.15 -34.48
N LYS A 54 13.78 -55.20 -35.34
CA LYS A 54 13.81 -55.35 -36.80
C LYS A 54 15.08 -54.78 -37.44
N ARG A 55 16.02 -54.31 -36.61
CA ARG A 55 17.31 -53.71 -36.98
C ARG A 55 17.20 -52.47 -37.88
N LEU A 56 16.14 -51.67 -37.74
CA LEU A 56 15.71 -50.64 -38.68
C LEU A 56 16.47 -49.27 -38.68
N TRP A 57 17.81 -49.25 -38.64
CA TRP A 57 18.70 -48.05 -38.54
C TRP A 57 19.37 -47.40 -39.83
N GLN A 58 18.87 -47.61 -41.06
CA GLN A 58 19.36 -47.35 -42.45
C GLN A 58 18.17 -47.38 -43.48
N ALA A 59 17.83 -46.27 -44.13
CA ALA A 59 16.46 -45.95 -44.56
C ALA A 59 15.84 -46.70 -45.79
N ALA A 60 14.57 -47.14 -45.67
CA ALA A 60 13.43 -46.76 -46.54
C ALA A 60 12.10 -47.31 -45.96
N PRO A 61 10.94 -46.61 -46.10
CA PRO A 61 9.65 -47.13 -45.68
C PRO A 61 9.26 -48.37 -46.51
N GLY A 62 9.15 -49.53 -45.85
CA GLY A 62 8.58 -50.75 -46.45
C GLY A 62 9.54 -51.87 -46.85
N GLN A 63 10.87 -51.71 -46.69
CA GLN A 63 11.85 -52.79 -46.94
C GLN A 63 12.51 -53.25 -45.62
N PRO A 64 12.71 -54.56 -45.40
CA PRO A 64 13.44 -55.06 -44.24
C PRO A 64 14.94 -54.75 -44.36
N PHE A 65 15.59 -54.65 -43.20
CA PHE A 65 16.99 -54.28 -43.11
C PHE A 65 17.95 -55.37 -43.56
N ALA A 66 18.81 -55.03 -44.51
CA ALA A 66 19.97 -55.83 -44.86
C ALA A 66 21.24 -55.02 -44.56
N PRO A 67 22.25 -55.61 -43.91
CA PRO A 67 23.53 -54.93 -43.70
C PRO A 67 24.29 -54.87 -45.04
N GLY A 68 24.42 -53.67 -45.59
CA GLY A 68 25.33 -53.39 -46.72
C GLY A 68 26.73 -53.03 -46.23
N ASN A 69 27.75 -53.41 -47.00
CA ASN A 69 29.17 -53.17 -46.74
C ASN A 69 29.48 -51.69 -46.48
N MET A 70 30.44 -51.43 -45.58
CA MET A 70 30.78 -50.09 -45.05
C MET A 70 31.20 -49.04 -46.10
N ASP A 71 31.58 -49.45 -47.31
CA ASP A 71 32.06 -48.55 -48.37
C ASP A 71 30.93 -47.83 -49.15
N GLU A 72 29.66 -48.28 -49.04
CA GLU A 72 28.50 -47.70 -49.77
C GLU A 72 27.74 -46.60 -49.00
N LEU A 73 28.15 -46.27 -47.77
CA LEU A 73 27.40 -45.35 -46.88
C LEU A 73 27.60 -43.85 -47.18
N ALA A 74 28.54 -43.49 -48.05
CA ALA A 74 28.81 -42.11 -48.44
C ALA A 74 27.78 -41.61 -49.49
N GLY A 75 26.56 -41.31 -49.05
CA GLY A 75 25.54 -40.69 -49.90
C GLY A 75 24.07 -40.99 -49.58
N GLN A 76 23.76 -41.77 -48.54
CA GLN A 76 22.38 -42.10 -48.20
C GLN A 76 21.75 -41.16 -47.16
N PRO A 77 20.44 -40.86 -47.24
CA PRO A 77 19.76 -39.97 -46.29
C PRO A 77 19.71 -40.57 -44.89
N VAL A 78 19.85 -39.72 -43.87
CA VAL A 78 19.69 -40.09 -42.45
C VAL A 78 18.32 -40.76 -42.25
N PRO A 79 18.23 -41.91 -41.55
CA PRO A 79 16.96 -42.56 -41.28
C PRO A 79 15.99 -41.62 -40.58
N THR A 80 14.76 -41.49 -41.10
CA THR A 80 13.73 -40.59 -40.54
C THR A 80 13.50 -40.82 -39.05
N LEU A 81 13.55 -42.08 -38.58
CA LEU A 81 13.42 -42.39 -37.16
C LEU A 81 14.64 -41.92 -36.34
N ALA A 82 15.86 -42.01 -36.87
CA ALA A 82 17.06 -41.51 -36.21
C ALA A 82 17.02 -39.99 -36.06
N LEU A 83 16.52 -39.27 -37.08
CA LEU A 83 16.28 -37.83 -37.01
C LEU A 83 15.23 -37.47 -35.95
N ILE A 84 14.11 -38.21 -35.92
CA ILE A 84 13.05 -38.01 -34.91
C ILE A 84 13.57 -38.24 -33.49
N ILE A 85 14.38 -39.28 -33.28
CA ILE A 85 14.99 -39.57 -31.98
C ILE A 85 15.97 -38.47 -31.58
N PHE A 86 16.86 -38.08 -32.50
CA PHE A 86 17.78 -36.97 -32.27
C PHE A 86 17.03 -35.69 -31.93
N TRP A 87 15.96 -35.38 -32.65
CA TRP A 87 15.13 -34.20 -32.41
C TRP A 87 14.45 -34.23 -31.03
N ALA A 88 13.83 -35.34 -30.65
CA ALA A 88 13.20 -35.47 -29.33
C ALA A 88 14.23 -35.34 -28.20
N PHE A 89 15.38 -36.02 -28.31
CA PHE A 89 16.39 -36.06 -27.26
C PHE A 89 17.14 -34.73 -27.11
N SER A 90 17.54 -34.11 -28.23
CA SER A 90 18.20 -32.80 -28.21
C SER A 90 17.27 -31.71 -27.67
N SER A 91 15.98 -31.75 -28.04
CA SER A 91 14.98 -30.81 -27.49
C SER A 91 14.77 -31.02 -26.00
N LEU A 92 14.81 -32.27 -25.52
CA LEU A 92 14.71 -32.59 -24.09
C LEU A 92 15.90 -32.03 -23.31
N LEU A 93 17.12 -32.17 -23.83
CA LEU A 93 18.32 -31.59 -23.22
C LEU A 93 18.27 -30.06 -23.23
N ALA A 94 17.84 -29.46 -24.34
CA ALA A 94 17.68 -28.01 -24.46
C ALA A 94 16.66 -27.48 -23.44
N PHE A 95 15.52 -28.15 -23.27
CA PHE A 95 14.53 -27.78 -22.26
C PHE A 95 15.02 -28.06 -20.82
N THR A 96 15.81 -29.11 -20.61
CA THR A 96 16.45 -29.39 -19.30
C THR A 96 17.34 -28.22 -18.86
N TYR A 97 18.00 -27.55 -19.80
CA TYR A 97 18.82 -26.36 -19.54
C TYR A 97 17.99 -25.07 -19.47
N ALA A 98 17.07 -24.87 -20.41
CA ALA A 98 16.30 -23.63 -20.52
C ALA A 98 15.11 -23.53 -19.54
N GLY A 99 14.50 -24.66 -19.18
CA GLY A 99 13.33 -24.74 -18.31
C GLY A 99 12.09 -24.01 -18.84
N GLU A 100 11.22 -23.58 -17.93
CA GLU A 100 10.00 -22.82 -18.22
C GLU A 100 10.25 -21.45 -18.88
N LYS A 101 11.52 -21.04 -19.01
CA LYS A 101 11.93 -19.82 -19.72
C LYS A 101 11.78 -19.93 -21.24
N MET A 102 11.69 -21.16 -21.76
CA MET A 102 11.40 -21.43 -23.17
C MET A 102 10.28 -22.48 -23.29
N PRO A 103 9.04 -22.15 -22.88
CA PRO A 103 7.96 -23.12 -22.78
C PRO A 103 7.55 -23.69 -24.15
N TRP A 104 7.86 -23.00 -25.25
CA TRP A 104 7.61 -23.52 -26.61
C TRP A 104 8.49 -24.72 -26.96
N LEU A 105 9.65 -24.94 -26.31
CA LEU A 105 10.49 -26.12 -26.56
C LEU A 105 9.74 -27.43 -26.24
N THR A 106 8.71 -27.39 -25.40
CA THR A 106 7.85 -28.55 -25.11
C THR A 106 7.21 -29.12 -26.39
N ILE A 107 6.85 -28.27 -27.36
CA ILE A 107 6.33 -28.73 -28.66
C ILE A 107 7.39 -29.47 -29.48
N HIS A 108 8.65 -29.04 -29.38
CA HIS A 108 9.78 -29.67 -30.09
C HIS A 108 10.19 -30.99 -29.45
N ILE A 109 9.71 -31.28 -28.24
CA ILE A 109 9.85 -32.60 -27.61
C ILE A 109 8.64 -33.47 -27.97
N ALA A 110 7.42 -32.96 -27.81
CA ALA A 110 6.19 -33.71 -28.07
C ALA A 110 6.02 -34.11 -29.54
N MET A 111 6.26 -33.18 -30.47
CA MET A 111 6.04 -33.38 -31.91
C MET A 111 6.83 -34.58 -32.49
N PRO A 112 8.15 -34.73 -32.28
CA PRO A 112 8.87 -35.91 -32.75
C PRO A 112 8.35 -37.20 -32.10
N MET A 113 7.97 -37.18 -30.82
CA MET A 113 7.39 -38.36 -30.16
C MET A 113 6.05 -38.76 -30.78
N ILE A 114 5.20 -37.79 -31.13
CA ILE A 114 3.92 -38.02 -31.82
C ILE A 114 4.17 -38.66 -33.20
N LEU A 115 5.14 -38.15 -33.95
CA LEU A 115 5.51 -38.71 -35.26
C LEU A 115 6.04 -40.14 -35.15
N ALA A 116 6.90 -40.42 -34.17
CA ALA A 116 7.39 -41.77 -33.88
C ALA A 116 6.25 -42.72 -33.48
N ALA A 117 5.33 -42.25 -32.63
CA ALA A 117 4.15 -43.00 -32.22
C ALA A 117 3.25 -43.33 -33.41
N GLY A 118 2.95 -42.36 -34.28
CA GLY A 118 2.16 -42.56 -35.48
C GLY A 118 2.79 -43.58 -36.43
N TRP A 119 4.12 -43.53 -36.61
CA TRP A 119 4.86 -44.52 -37.38
C TRP A 119 4.75 -45.93 -36.78
N ALA A 120 4.94 -46.07 -35.46
CA ALA A 120 4.85 -47.36 -34.77
C ALA A 120 3.44 -47.97 -34.84
N VAL A 121 2.42 -47.14 -34.67
CA VAL A 121 1.01 -47.54 -34.82
C VAL A 121 0.74 -47.99 -36.26
N GLY A 122 1.17 -47.20 -37.26
CA GLY A 122 1.08 -47.56 -38.66
C GLY A 122 1.74 -48.91 -38.97
N TRP A 123 2.89 -49.20 -38.35
CA TRP A 123 3.57 -50.49 -38.47
C TRP A 123 2.77 -51.65 -37.86
N LEU A 124 2.11 -51.45 -36.71
CA LEU A 124 1.21 -52.46 -36.13
C LEU A 124 0.01 -52.76 -37.04
N PHE A 125 -0.47 -51.75 -37.77
CA PHE A 125 -1.54 -51.87 -38.77
C PHE A 125 -1.08 -52.41 -40.13
N GLN A 126 0.23 -52.55 -40.39
CA GLN A 126 0.71 -53.22 -41.60
C GLN A 126 0.55 -54.74 -41.46
N TRP A 127 -0.64 -55.22 -41.83
CA TRP A 127 -0.92 -56.64 -42.02
C TRP A 127 -0.22 -57.09 -43.30
N GLY A 128 0.67 -58.09 -43.22
CA GLY A 128 1.12 -58.76 -44.44
C GLY A 128 -0.06 -59.46 -45.13
N SER A 129 0.09 -59.85 -46.39
CA SER A 129 -0.90 -60.62 -47.20
C SER A 129 -1.27 -62.02 -46.65
N ARG A 130 -1.06 -62.30 -45.35
CA ARG A 130 -1.27 -63.59 -44.70
C ARG A 130 -2.42 -63.57 -43.69
N PHE A 131 -3.56 -63.03 -44.10
CA PHE A 131 -4.85 -63.27 -43.43
C PHE A 131 -5.52 -64.58 -43.89
N GLU A 132 -4.81 -65.42 -44.66
CA GLU A 132 -5.39 -66.61 -45.28
C GLU A 132 -5.30 -67.90 -44.43
N HIS A 133 -4.74 -67.87 -43.22
CA HIS A 133 -4.67 -69.08 -42.36
C HIS A 133 -5.27 -68.89 -40.97
N HIS A 134 -6.18 -69.81 -40.64
CA HIS A 134 -7.15 -69.83 -39.53
C HIS A 134 -6.58 -69.99 -38.10
N ALA A 135 -5.29 -69.68 -37.86
CA ALA A 135 -4.72 -69.74 -36.52
C ALA A 135 -3.95 -68.47 -36.18
N TRP A 136 -4.42 -67.72 -35.19
CA TRP A 136 -3.73 -66.55 -34.65
C TRP A 136 -2.48 -67.00 -33.91
N GLY A 137 -1.30 -66.62 -34.40
CA GLY A 137 -0.06 -66.76 -33.65
C GLY A 137 0.01 -65.78 -32.48
N TRP A 138 0.87 -66.08 -31.50
CA TRP A 138 1.09 -65.21 -30.32
C TRP A 138 1.52 -63.77 -30.71
N ARG A 139 2.17 -63.60 -31.86
CA ARG A 139 2.59 -62.28 -32.37
C ARG A 139 1.40 -61.41 -32.80
N GLN A 140 0.37 -62.02 -33.39
CA GLN A 140 -0.87 -61.33 -33.76
C GLN A 140 -1.67 -60.94 -32.52
N VAL A 141 -1.76 -61.86 -31.54
CA VAL A 141 -2.36 -61.58 -30.23
C VAL A 141 -1.64 -60.39 -29.57
N LEU A 142 -0.30 -60.41 -29.53
CA LEU A 142 0.48 -59.30 -28.95
C LEU A 142 0.22 -57.97 -29.66
N ARG A 143 0.15 -57.95 -31.00
CA ARG A 143 -0.16 -56.71 -31.76
C ARG A 143 -1.54 -56.15 -31.41
N VAL A 144 -2.56 -57.01 -31.36
CA VAL A 144 -3.94 -56.61 -31.02
C VAL A 144 -4.01 -56.11 -29.59
N VAL A 145 -3.34 -56.79 -28.64
CA VAL A 145 -3.24 -56.34 -27.25
C VAL A 145 -2.54 -54.97 -27.17
N THR A 146 -1.43 -54.78 -27.88
CA THR A 146 -0.74 -53.47 -27.91
C THR A 146 -1.61 -52.36 -28.50
N LEU A 147 -2.34 -52.64 -29.58
CA LEU A 147 -3.29 -51.68 -30.17
C LEU A 147 -4.45 -51.36 -29.22
N LEU A 148 -4.97 -52.35 -28.50
CA LEU A 148 -6.01 -52.17 -27.49
C LEU A 148 -5.51 -51.27 -26.34
N VAL A 149 -4.30 -51.52 -25.84
CA VAL A 149 -3.67 -50.69 -24.80
C VAL A 149 -3.48 -49.25 -25.29
N LEU A 150 -2.93 -49.05 -26.49
CA LEU A 150 -2.77 -47.71 -27.07
C LEU A 150 -4.11 -47.00 -27.29
N SER A 151 -5.15 -47.73 -27.68
CA SER A 151 -6.50 -47.18 -27.85
C SER A 151 -7.11 -46.74 -26.52
N LEU A 152 -6.94 -47.53 -25.46
CA LEU A 152 -7.36 -47.14 -24.10
C LEU A 152 -6.60 -45.90 -23.61
N LEU A 153 -5.28 -45.84 -23.83
CA LEU A 153 -4.48 -44.66 -23.52
C LEU A 153 -4.95 -43.43 -24.31
N ALA A 154 -5.29 -43.57 -25.59
CA ALA A 154 -5.84 -42.48 -26.39
C ALA A 154 -7.18 -41.97 -25.85
N VAL A 155 -8.10 -42.86 -25.44
CA VAL A 155 -9.36 -42.47 -24.80
C VAL A 155 -9.11 -41.70 -23.49
N LEU A 156 -8.14 -42.15 -22.68
CA LEU A 156 -7.73 -41.45 -21.48
C LEU A 156 -7.12 -40.07 -21.78
N THR A 157 -6.29 -39.96 -22.82
CA THR A 157 -5.73 -38.68 -23.29
C THR A 157 -6.84 -37.73 -23.71
N VAL A 158 -7.82 -38.18 -24.51
CA VAL A 158 -8.97 -37.35 -24.94
C VAL A 158 -9.80 -36.89 -23.75
N ARG A 159 -10.14 -37.79 -22.82
CA ARG A 159 -10.86 -37.43 -21.59
C ARG A 159 -10.10 -36.38 -20.78
N THR A 160 -8.79 -36.57 -20.62
CA THR A 160 -7.94 -35.67 -19.81
C THR A 160 -7.80 -34.31 -20.48
N ALA A 161 -7.56 -34.27 -21.80
CA ALA A 161 -7.51 -33.04 -22.58
C ALA A 161 -8.85 -32.29 -22.56
N PHE A 162 -9.98 -33.01 -22.65
CA PHE A 162 -11.30 -32.41 -22.50
C PHE A 162 -11.46 -31.77 -21.12
N ARG A 163 -11.16 -32.49 -20.03
CA ARG A 163 -11.24 -31.89 -18.68
C ARG A 163 -10.31 -30.68 -18.55
N ALA A 164 -9.09 -30.75 -19.06
CA ALA A 164 -8.12 -29.65 -19.05
C ALA A 164 -8.61 -28.39 -19.80
N ALA A 165 -9.39 -28.56 -20.88
CA ALA A 165 -9.94 -27.45 -21.65
C ALA A 165 -11.13 -26.75 -20.96
N TYR A 166 -11.90 -27.48 -20.14
CA TYR A 166 -12.98 -26.91 -19.31
C TYR A 166 -12.44 -26.51 -17.95
N ILE A 167 -11.79 -25.35 -17.92
CA ILE A 167 -11.25 -24.70 -16.73
C ILE A 167 -12.40 -23.97 -16.02
N ASN A 168 -12.72 -24.37 -14.78
CA ASN A 168 -13.52 -23.52 -13.91
C ASN A 168 -12.62 -22.43 -13.34
N TYR A 169 -12.55 -21.31 -14.06
CA TYR A 169 -11.64 -20.20 -13.77
C TYR A 169 -11.92 -19.48 -12.44
N ASP A 170 -12.99 -19.81 -11.72
CA ASP A 170 -13.31 -19.22 -10.42
C ASP A 170 -12.83 -20.08 -9.24
N PHE A 171 -12.35 -21.32 -9.45
CA PHE A 171 -12.01 -22.25 -8.37
C PHE A 171 -10.55 -22.75 -8.43
N PRO A 172 -9.86 -22.89 -7.28
CA PRO A 172 -8.44 -23.27 -7.20
C PRO A 172 -8.15 -24.76 -7.47
N LEU A 173 -9.19 -25.56 -7.74
CA LEU A 173 -9.08 -27.02 -7.89
C LEU A 173 -8.43 -27.45 -9.22
N GLU A 174 -8.01 -26.49 -10.05
CA GLU A 174 -7.46 -26.71 -11.39
C GLU A 174 -5.92 -26.74 -11.36
N TYR A 175 -5.33 -27.93 -11.56
CA TYR A 175 -3.87 -28.11 -11.53
C TYR A 175 -3.12 -27.46 -12.70
N LEU A 176 -3.83 -27.04 -13.75
CA LEU A 176 -3.24 -26.63 -15.05
C LEU A 176 -3.16 -25.12 -15.24
N VAL A 177 -3.51 -24.34 -14.23
CA VAL A 177 -3.51 -22.88 -14.30
C VAL A 177 -2.47 -22.34 -13.33
N TYR A 178 -1.43 -21.71 -13.89
CA TYR A 178 -0.31 -21.15 -13.13
C TYR A 178 -0.75 -20.11 -12.07
N ALA A 179 -1.72 -19.28 -12.43
CA ALA A 179 -2.48 -18.39 -11.54
C ALA A 179 -3.75 -17.93 -12.26
N HIS A 180 -4.85 -17.74 -11.54
CA HIS A 180 -6.05 -17.13 -12.10
C HIS A 180 -6.77 -16.24 -11.10
N ALA A 181 -7.53 -15.27 -11.63
CA ALA A 181 -8.40 -14.44 -10.82
C ALA A 181 -9.48 -15.30 -10.16
N ALA A 182 -9.77 -15.01 -8.89
CA ALA A 182 -10.94 -15.55 -8.22
C ALA A 182 -12.22 -14.90 -8.75
N ASP A 183 -13.37 -15.31 -8.20
CA ASP A 183 -14.66 -14.66 -8.42
C ASP A 183 -14.70 -13.22 -7.84
N GLY A 184 -14.00 -12.98 -6.72
CA GLY A 184 -13.97 -11.72 -6.00
C GLY A 184 -13.79 -10.47 -6.87
N PRO A 185 -12.80 -10.39 -7.78
CA PRO A 185 -12.64 -9.25 -8.69
C PRO A 185 -13.83 -8.97 -9.60
N LYS A 186 -14.59 -9.99 -9.99
CA LYS A 186 -15.78 -9.83 -10.84
C LYS A 186 -16.96 -9.37 -10.02
N ILE A 187 -17.16 -9.98 -8.85
CA ILE A 187 -18.19 -9.58 -7.89
C ILE A 187 -17.98 -8.10 -7.51
N LEU A 188 -16.77 -7.73 -7.10
CA LEU A 188 -16.50 -6.34 -6.73
C LEU A 188 -16.66 -5.39 -7.91
N LEU A 189 -16.26 -5.78 -9.14
CA LEU A 189 -16.47 -4.95 -10.32
C LEU A 189 -17.96 -4.73 -10.61
N SER A 190 -18.80 -5.76 -10.49
CA SER A 190 -20.25 -5.60 -10.68
C SER A 190 -20.87 -4.70 -9.62
N GLU A 191 -20.45 -4.84 -8.35
CA GLU A 191 -20.90 -3.95 -7.27
C GLU A 191 -20.47 -2.50 -7.55
N ILE A 192 -19.22 -2.27 -7.95
CA ILE A 192 -18.73 -0.92 -8.29
C ILE A 192 -19.51 -0.31 -9.46
N GLU A 193 -19.80 -1.10 -10.50
CA GLU A 193 -20.59 -0.62 -11.64
C GLU A 193 -22.03 -0.28 -11.23
N GLU A 194 -22.65 -1.13 -10.41
CA GLU A 194 -24.00 -0.89 -9.89
C GLU A 194 -24.06 0.36 -9.01
N ILE A 195 -23.12 0.50 -8.06
CA ILE A 195 -23.00 1.68 -7.21
C ILE A 195 -22.80 2.93 -8.09
N SER A 196 -21.90 2.86 -9.07
CA SER A 196 -21.60 3.99 -9.95
C SER A 196 -22.82 4.45 -10.74
N ARG A 197 -23.55 3.52 -11.35
CA ARG A 197 -24.76 3.83 -12.13
C ARG A 197 -25.87 4.39 -11.26
N ARG A 198 -26.07 3.86 -10.06
CA ARG A 198 -27.10 4.34 -9.12
C ARG A 198 -26.79 5.71 -8.53
N THR A 199 -25.51 6.04 -8.31
CA THR A 199 -25.11 7.30 -7.65
C THR A 199 -24.78 8.43 -8.63
N THR A 200 -24.28 8.10 -9.83
CA THR A 200 -23.81 9.10 -10.81
C THR A 200 -24.59 9.10 -12.12
N GLY A 201 -25.44 8.08 -12.36
CA GLY A 201 -26.08 7.86 -13.66
C GLY A 201 -25.15 7.27 -14.73
N GLY A 202 -23.87 7.05 -14.41
CA GLY A 202 -22.83 6.64 -15.35
C GLY A 202 -21.74 5.78 -14.70
N LEU A 203 -20.49 5.96 -15.17
CA LEU A 203 -19.30 5.30 -14.61
C LEU A 203 -18.40 6.30 -13.85
N ASP A 204 -18.96 7.45 -13.46
CA ASP A 204 -18.23 8.61 -12.95
C ASP A 204 -17.87 8.51 -11.46
N ILE A 205 -18.18 7.40 -10.80
CA ILE A 205 -17.77 7.17 -9.42
C ILE A 205 -16.25 7.30 -9.26
N VAL A 206 -15.83 7.90 -8.14
CA VAL A 206 -14.42 7.90 -7.76
C VAL A 206 -14.11 6.54 -7.12
N VAL A 207 -13.30 5.74 -7.80
CA VAL A 207 -12.83 4.43 -7.31
C VAL A 207 -11.31 4.46 -7.20
N ALA A 208 -10.78 4.01 -6.07
CA ALA A 208 -9.35 3.95 -5.83
C ALA A 208 -8.87 2.51 -5.70
N TYR A 209 -7.67 2.22 -6.20
CA TYR A 209 -7.02 0.94 -6.01
C TYR A 209 -5.50 1.07 -5.88
N ASP A 210 -4.89 0.16 -5.12
CA ASP A 210 -3.44 0.11 -4.96
C ASP A 210 -2.72 -0.65 -6.10
N ASN A 211 -1.38 -0.62 -6.09
CA ASN A 211 -0.54 -1.26 -7.11
C ASN A 211 -0.66 -2.79 -7.12
N ASN A 212 -0.91 -3.41 -5.97
CA ASN A 212 -0.93 -4.87 -5.81
C ASN A 212 -2.26 -5.47 -6.27
N VAL A 213 -3.34 -4.69 -6.24
CA VAL A 213 -4.65 -5.04 -6.81
C VAL A 213 -4.90 -4.40 -8.17
N ARG A 214 -4.00 -3.53 -8.65
CA ARG A 214 -4.06 -2.85 -9.97
C ARG A 214 -4.49 -3.78 -11.10
N TYR A 215 -3.91 -4.98 -11.17
CA TYR A 215 -4.42 -6.01 -12.08
C TYR A 215 -5.46 -6.88 -11.35
N PRO A 216 -6.70 -7.02 -11.87
CA PRO A 216 -7.17 -6.62 -13.20
C PRO A 216 -7.90 -5.26 -13.30
N TYR A 217 -8.05 -4.51 -12.20
CA TYR A 217 -8.88 -3.30 -12.15
C TYR A 217 -8.47 -2.20 -13.12
N TRP A 218 -7.18 -1.98 -13.37
CA TRP A 218 -6.71 -1.01 -14.37
C TRP A 218 -7.33 -1.24 -15.75
N TRP A 219 -7.48 -2.50 -16.16
CA TRP A 219 -8.10 -2.85 -17.44
C TRP A 219 -9.63 -2.79 -17.38
N TYR A 220 -10.24 -3.31 -16.31
CA TYR A 220 -11.70 -3.30 -16.16
C TYR A 220 -12.27 -1.89 -15.96
N MET A 221 -11.52 -1.02 -15.29
CA MET A 221 -11.91 0.35 -14.99
C MET A 221 -11.41 1.35 -16.05
N ARG A 222 -10.93 0.91 -17.21
CA ARG A 222 -10.41 1.81 -18.28
C ARG A 222 -11.41 2.87 -18.75
N HIS A 223 -12.71 2.63 -18.53
CA HIS A 223 -13.82 3.52 -18.87
C HIS A 223 -14.32 4.37 -17.69
N TYR A 224 -13.78 4.19 -16.48
CA TYR A 224 -14.08 5.01 -15.32
C TYR A 224 -13.17 6.25 -15.36
N PRO A 225 -13.71 7.46 -15.58
CA PRO A 225 -12.91 8.66 -15.77
C PRO A 225 -12.21 9.11 -14.48
N ASN A 226 -12.80 8.82 -13.32
CA ASN A 226 -12.36 9.29 -12.01
C ASN A 226 -11.62 8.23 -11.18
N ARG A 227 -11.06 7.19 -11.83
CA ARG A 227 -10.30 6.16 -11.12
C ARG A 227 -8.97 6.70 -10.59
N ILE A 228 -8.58 6.26 -9.39
CA ILE A 228 -7.35 6.64 -8.71
C ILE A 228 -6.47 5.40 -8.55
N ASP A 229 -5.26 5.47 -9.07
CA ASP A 229 -4.22 4.47 -8.87
C ASP A 229 -3.16 5.06 -7.94
N PHE A 230 -3.26 4.78 -6.63
CA PHE A 230 -2.44 5.44 -5.62
C PHE A 230 -1.15 4.68 -5.27
N ALA A 231 -0.76 3.74 -6.13
CA ALA A 231 0.45 2.94 -5.97
C ALA A 231 0.55 2.22 -4.61
N THR A 232 1.47 2.63 -3.73
CA THR A 232 1.79 1.93 -2.47
C THR A 232 1.51 2.74 -1.20
N GLU A 233 1.25 4.03 -1.33
CA GLU A 233 1.08 4.94 -0.19
C GLU A 233 -0.29 5.59 -0.22
N PRO A 234 -1.23 5.15 0.65
CA PRO A 234 -2.51 5.80 0.74
C PRO A 234 -2.35 7.21 1.30
N THR A 235 -3.02 8.16 0.66
CA THR A 235 -3.12 9.56 1.11
C THR A 235 -4.54 9.85 1.55
N ARG A 236 -4.75 10.97 2.26
CA ARG A 236 -6.11 11.39 2.65
C ARG A 236 -7.02 11.71 1.49
N ASP A 237 -6.49 12.09 0.32
CA ASP A 237 -7.27 12.35 -0.90
C ASP A 237 -8.18 11.16 -1.25
N LEU A 238 -7.80 9.95 -0.84
CA LEU A 238 -8.61 8.75 -1.02
C LEU A 238 -9.97 8.78 -0.30
N GLN A 239 -10.18 9.64 0.71
CA GLN A 239 -11.50 9.80 1.37
C GLN A 239 -12.60 10.30 0.42
N ARG A 240 -12.22 10.93 -0.70
CA ARG A 240 -13.18 11.30 -1.74
C ARG A 240 -13.65 10.09 -2.57
N ALA A 241 -12.89 9.00 -2.57
CA ALA A 241 -13.26 7.78 -3.27
C ALA A 241 -14.43 7.09 -2.58
N ALA A 242 -15.48 6.80 -3.34
CA ALA A 242 -16.62 6.05 -2.85
C ALA A 242 -16.25 4.58 -2.57
N VAL A 243 -15.32 4.04 -3.36
CA VAL A 243 -14.80 2.68 -3.19
C VAL A 243 -13.27 2.71 -3.21
N ILE A 244 -12.63 2.08 -2.22
CA ILE A 244 -11.17 1.93 -2.15
C ILE A 244 -10.84 0.44 -2.07
N VAL A 245 -9.97 -0.06 -2.95
CA VAL A 245 -9.57 -1.47 -3.00
C VAL A 245 -8.08 -1.59 -2.69
N VAL A 246 -7.73 -2.42 -1.71
CA VAL A 246 -6.35 -2.60 -1.24
C VAL A 246 -5.95 -4.06 -1.11
N SER A 247 -4.65 -4.35 -1.23
CA SER A 247 -4.05 -5.62 -0.86
C SER A 247 -3.75 -5.70 0.63
N GLU A 248 -3.44 -6.91 1.10
CA GLU A 248 -3.11 -7.19 2.51
C GLU A 248 -1.99 -6.30 3.06
N GLU A 249 -1.01 -5.94 2.23
CA GLU A 249 0.12 -5.07 2.60
C GLU A 249 -0.30 -3.66 3.04
N ASN A 250 -1.47 -3.20 2.58
CA ASN A 250 -1.97 -1.86 2.85
C ASN A 250 -3.09 -1.80 3.90
N TYR A 251 -3.50 -2.94 4.49
CA TYR A 251 -4.57 -2.97 5.48
C TYR A 251 -4.30 -2.07 6.69
N GLY A 252 -3.06 -2.09 7.21
CA GLY A 252 -2.68 -1.22 8.32
C GLY A 252 -2.61 0.26 7.94
N LYS A 253 -2.11 0.57 6.74
CA LYS A 253 -1.90 1.95 6.28
C LYS A 253 -3.23 2.66 5.99
N ILE A 254 -4.14 1.95 5.32
CA ILE A 254 -5.42 2.54 4.89
C ILE A 254 -6.38 2.79 6.05
N ALA A 255 -6.21 2.10 7.19
CA ALA A 255 -7.08 2.24 8.36
C ALA A 255 -7.22 3.71 8.82
N SER A 256 -6.13 4.47 8.74
CA SER A 256 -6.08 5.91 9.07
C SER A 256 -6.86 6.81 8.09
N VAL A 257 -7.09 6.34 6.86
CA VAL A 257 -7.82 7.05 5.81
C VAL A 257 -9.31 6.72 5.90
N VAL A 258 -9.66 5.43 5.95
CA VAL A 258 -11.07 4.98 5.93
C VAL A 258 -11.79 5.26 7.24
N ARG A 259 -11.11 5.05 8.39
CA ARG A 259 -11.66 5.24 9.73
C ARG A 259 -13.06 4.60 9.86
N GLU A 260 -13.97 5.28 10.57
CA GLU A 260 -15.36 4.86 10.74
C GLU A 260 -16.26 5.22 9.54
N ASN A 261 -15.74 5.81 8.46
CA ASN A 261 -16.57 6.31 7.36
C ASN A 261 -16.86 5.26 6.27
N TYR A 262 -16.24 4.08 6.34
CA TYR A 262 -16.37 3.03 5.34
C TYR A 262 -16.81 1.71 5.95
N VAL A 263 -17.48 0.89 5.14
CA VAL A 263 -17.78 -0.51 5.41
C VAL A 263 -16.76 -1.38 4.69
N GLN A 264 -16.26 -2.39 5.38
CA GLN A 264 -15.23 -3.31 4.88
C GLN A 264 -15.83 -4.58 4.27
N PHE A 265 -15.30 -5.00 3.12
CA PHE A 265 -15.60 -6.26 2.46
C PHE A 265 -14.31 -6.98 2.05
N ASP A 266 -14.15 -8.24 2.44
CA ASP A 266 -12.98 -9.05 2.12
C ASP A 266 -13.28 -10.00 0.95
N PHE A 267 -12.35 -10.05 0.00
CA PHE A 267 -12.47 -10.88 -1.19
C PHE A 267 -11.18 -11.65 -1.45
N MET A 268 -11.32 -12.85 -2.01
CA MET A 268 -10.21 -13.52 -2.66
C MET A 268 -9.98 -12.85 -4.01
N ARG A 269 -8.73 -12.47 -4.30
CA ARG A 269 -8.35 -11.81 -5.57
C ARG A 269 -7.82 -12.81 -6.58
N MET A 270 -6.93 -13.70 -6.14
CA MET A 270 -6.30 -14.70 -7.01
C MET A 270 -6.13 -16.03 -6.29
N TRP A 271 -6.28 -17.09 -7.08
CA TRP A 271 -5.98 -18.47 -6.71
C TRP A 271 -4.63 -18.88 -7.29
N TRP A 272 -3.85 -19.58 -6.49
CA TRP A 272 -2.68 -20.31 -6.94
C TRP A 272 -2.95 -21.81 -6.79
N PRO A 273 -2.44 -22.66 -7.70
CA PRO A 273 -2.55 -24.10 -7.52
C PRO A 273 -1.81 -24.54 -6.25
N ASN A 274 -2.05 -25.78 -5.81
CA ASN A 274 -1.32 -26.35 -4.68
C ASN A 274 0.20 -26.33 -4.99
N GLN A 275 0.98 -25.72 -4.10
CA GLN A 275 2.42 -25.54 -4.25
C GLN A 275 3.26 -26.54 -3.44
N ASP A 276 2.68 -27.67 -3.01
CA ASP A 276 3.42 -28.71 -2.28
C ASP A 276 4.71 -29.18 -2.99
N TYR A 277 4.77 -29.08 -4.32
CA TYR A 277 5.98 -29.38 -5.09
C TYR A 277 7.16 -28.43 -4.78
N TRP A 278 6.94 -27.28 -4.16
CA TRP A 278 8.01 -26.36 -3.74
C TRP A 278 8.93 -27.01 -2.71
N SER A 279 8.45 -28.01 -1.96
CA SER A 279 9.32 -28.81 -1.08
C SER A 279 10.44 -29.54 -1.84
N LEU A 280 10.33 -29.66 -3.16
CA LEU A 280 11.34 -30.27 -4.03
C LEU A 280 12.36 -29.27 -4.58
N LYS A 281 12.27 -27.98 -4.25
CA LYS A 281 13.27 -26.99 -4.65
C LYS A 281 14.55 -27.16 -3.84
N TRP A 282 15.69 -26.81 -4.45
CA TRP A 282 17.00 -26.81 -3.80
C TRP A 282 17.00 -26.06 -2.47
N ASP A 283 16.42 -24.87 -2.42
CA ASP A 283 16.38 -24.05 -1.21
C ASP A 283 15.53 -24.68 -0.10
N SER A 284 14.41 -25.30 -0.44
CA SER A 284 13.53 -25.97 0.53
C SER A 284 14.16 -27.25 1.09
N ILE A 285 14.81 -28.05 0.23
CA ILE A 285 15.55 -29.25 0.67
C ILE A 285 16.80 -28.84 1.48
N ALA A 286 17.43 -27.72 1.14
CA ALA A 286 18.52 -27.14 1.93
C ALA A 286 18.02 -26.67 3.30
N ALA A 287 16.89 -25.98 3.37
CA ALA A 287 16.28 -25.55 4.63
C ALA A 287 15.90 -26.75 5.54
N GLU A 288 15.30 -27.79 4.97
CA GLU A 288 15.01 -29.05 5.67
C GLU A 288 16.29 -29.69 6.23
N ARG A 289 17.35 -29.75 5.42
CA ARG A 289 18.65 -30.27 5.85
C ARG A 289 19.29 -29.43 6.94
N ASN A 290 19.22 -28.11 6.83
CA ASN A 290 19.78 -27.17 7.82
C ASN A 290 18.99 -27.23 9.14
N ALA A 291 17.69 -27.49 9.10
CA ALA A 291 16.90 -27.75 10.30
C ALA A 291 17.33 -29.06 11.00
N ALA A 292 17.74 -30.07 10.23
CA ALA A 292 18.19 -31.35 10.78
C ALA A 292 19.65 -31.35 11.28
N LEU A 293 20.52 -30.53 10.68
CA LEU A 293 21.98 -30.60 10.89
C LEU A 293 22.61 -29.28 11.40
N GLY A 294 21.84 -28.20 11.52
CA GLY A 294 22.33 -26.86 11.86
C GLY A 294 22.75 -26.02 10.64
N GLN A 295 22.87 -24.69 10.82
CA GLN A 295 23.20 -23.74 9.74
C GLN A 295 24.65 -23.88 9.23
N ASP A 296 25.54 -24.51 9.98
CA ASP A 296 26.96 -24.68 9.64
C ASP A 296 27.26 -25.95 8.81
N ALA A 297 26.22 -26.63 8.33
CA ALA A 297 26.39 -27.85 7.54
C ALA A 297 27.03 -27.55 6.17
N SER A 298 28.04 -28.33 5.78
CA SER A 298 28.75 -28.16 4.49
C SER A 298 27.79 -28.19 3.29
N PRO A 299 28.14 -27.58 2.14
CA PRO A 299 27.27 -27.58 0.96
C PRO A 299 26.82 -28.99 0.56
N MET A 300 25.52 -29.13 0.28
CA MET A 300 24.92 -30.41 -0.09
C MET A 300 25.48 -30.92 -1.43
N SER A 301 25.89 -32.19 -1.47
CA SER A 301 26.27 -32.81 -2.75
C SER A 301 25.03 -33.08 -3.62
N ILE A 302 25.21 -33.14 -4.95
CA ILE A 302 24.13 -33.52 -5.88
C ILE A 302 23.53 -34.90 -5.51
N GLY A 303 24.37 -35.84 -5.06
CA GLY A 303 23.91 -37.16 -4.64
C GLY A 303 23.00 -37.10 -3.41
N GLU A 304 23.36 -36.30 -2.40
CA GLU A 304 22.51 -36.11 -1.21
C GLU A 304 21.19 -35.44 -1.56
N TYR A 305 21.21 -34.43 -2.44
CA TYR A 305 19.99 -33.79 -2.93
C TYR A 305 19.07 -34.79 -3.63
N LEU A 306 19.60 -35.61 -4.55
CA LEU A 306 18.82 -36.62 -5.26
C LEU A 306 18.22 -37.65 -4.31
N VAL A 307 18.94 -38.06 -3.26
CA VAL A 307 18.42 -38.97 -2.23
C VAL A 307 17.27 -38.33 -1.45
N ARG A 308 17.41 -37.07 -1.02
CA ARG A 308 16.35 -36.34 -0.30
C ARG A 308 15.13 -36.09 -1.17
N ALA A 309 15.32 -35.61 -2.40
CA ALA A 309 14.25 -35.45 -3.38
C ALA A 309 13.53 -36.78 -3.66
N TRP A 310 14.27 -37.88 -3.81
CA TRP A 310 13.69 -39.22 -3.93
C TRP A 310 12.93 -39.61 -2.66
N GLY A 311 13.38 -39.22 -1.48
CA GLY A 311 12.64 -39.40 -0.21
C GLY A 311 11.25 -38.79 -0.25
N HIS A 312 11.10 -37.58 -0.79
CA HIS A 312 9.82 -36.89 -0.97
C HIS A 312 8.93 -37.54 -2.04
N ILE A 313 9.52 -38.09 -3.11
CA ILE A 313 8.79 -38.66 -4.25
C ILE A 313 8.44 -40.14 -4.04
N SER A 314 9.28 -40.91 -3.34
CA SER A 314 9.14 -42.36 -3.20
C SER A 314 7.81 -42.85 -2.58
N PRO A 315 7.14 -42.10 -1.67
CA PRO A 315 5.81 -42.46 -1.19
C PRO A 315 4.77 -42.57 -2.32
N PHE A 316 4.89 -41.80 -3.41
CA PHE A 316 4.03 -41.98 -4.57
C PHE A 316 4.14 -43.41 -5.14
N PHE A 317 5.33 -43.99 -5.20
CA PHE A 317 5.49 -45.34 -5.76
C PHE A 317 5.22 -46.46 -4.74
N LYS A 318 5.35 -46.18 -3.44
CA LYS A 318 5.28 -47.20 -2.39
C LYS A 318 3.97 -47.19 -1.59
N ASP A 319 3.38 -46.02 -1.34
CA ASP A 319 2.17 -45.86 -0.53
C ASP A 319 0.90 -45.83 -1.40
N ALA A 320 0.01 -46.79 -1.16
CA ALA A 320 -1.26 -46.90 -1.88
C ALA A 320 -2.21 -45.72 -1.62
N LYS A 321 -2.20 -45.15 -0.40
CA LYS A 321 -3.06 -44.01 -0.05
C LYS A 321 -2.59 -42.74 -0.74
N VAL A 322 -1.27 -42.51 -0.78
CA VAL A 322 -0.69 -41.37 -1.51
C VAL A 322 -1.02 -41.44 -3.00
N ARG A 323 -0.91 -42.63 -3.61
CA ARG A 323 -1.33 -42.82 -5.02
C ARG A 323 -2.81 -42.54 -5.21
N SER A 324 -3.67 -43.11 -4.37
CA SER A 324 -5.11 -42.90 -4.45
C SER A 324 -5.44 -41.41 -4.42
N ALA A 325 -4.89 -40.68 -3.45
CA ALA A 325 -5.09 -39.24 -3.32
C ALA A 325 -4.65 -38.46 -4.57
N ILE A 326 -3.48 -38.77 -5.12
CA ILE A 326 -2.98 -38.11 -6.34
C ILE A 326 -3.86 -38.45 -7.55
N TRP A 327 -4.37 -39.68 -7.65
CA TRP A 327 -5.29 -40.07 -8.72
C TRP A 327 -6.66 -39.40 -8.58
N GLN A 328 -7.17 -39.21 -7.37
CA GLN A 328 -8.41 -38.46 -7.14
C GLN A 328 -8.26 -37.01 -7.58
N ILE A 329 -7.13 -36.37 -7.27
CA ILE A 329 -6.84 -35.01 -7.77
C ILE A 329 -6.81 -35.01 -9.29
N TRP A 330 -6.04 -35.91 -9.91
CA TRP A 330 -5.83 -35.92 -11.36
C TRP A 330 -7.11 -36.23 -12.14
N PHE A 331 -7.84 -37.27 -11.74
CA PHE A 331 -8.99 -37.74 -12.49
C PHE A 331 -10.29 -37.09 -12.10
N ASN A 332 -10.42 -36.57 -10.87
CA ASN A 332 -11.66 -36.08 -10.30
C ASN A 332 -11.58 -34.67 -9.71
N ARG A 333 -10.39 -34.05 -9.60
CA ARG A 333 -10.15 -32.75 -8.93
C ARG A 333 -10.51 -32.76 -7.44
N ASP A 334 -10.48 -33.94 -6.84
CA ASP A 334 -10.85 -34.12 -5.43
C ASP A 334 -9.58 -34.20 -4.57
N TYR A 335 -9.43 -33.22 -3.69
CA TYR A 335 -8.30 -33.10 -2.77
C TYR A 335 -8.57 -33.72 -1.39
N THR A 336 -9.76 -34.28 -1.14
CA THR A 336 -10.18 -34.75 0.19
C THR A 336 -9.21 -35.78 0.77
N GLU A 337 -8.84 -36.80 -0.02
CA GLU A 337 -7.87 -37.82 0.41
C GLU A 337 -6.47 -37.22 0.63
N TYR A 338 -6.07 -36.26 -0.21
CA TYR A 338 -4.78 -35.59 -0.10
C TYR A 338 -4.70 -34.69 1.16
N ALA A 339 -5.78 -33.99 1.46
CA ALA A 339 -5.96 -33.17 2.65
C ALA A 339 -5.83 -34.01 3.92
N ALA A 340 -6.49 -35.18 3.95
CA ALA A 340 -6.40 -36.12 5.05
C ALA A 340 -4.96 -36.64 5.26
N LEU A 341 -4.25 -36.96 4.17
CA LEU A 341 -2.84 -37.39 4.24
C LEU A 341 -1.91 -36.30 4.78
N LYS A 342 -2.15 -35.05 4.38
CA LYS A 342 -1.38 -33.89 4.83
C LYS A 342 -1.85 -33.35 6.18
N LYS A 343 -2.92 -33.91 6.76
CA LYS A 343 -3.58 -33.42 7.97
C LYS A 343 -3.88 -31.91 7.88
N SER A 344 -4.37 -31.48 6.72
CA SER A 344 -4.59 -30.07 6.38
C SER A 344 -6.07 -29.82 6.06
N SER A 345 -6.61 -28.69 6.50
CA SER A 345 -7.92 -28.17 6.06
C SER A 345 -7.83 -27.31 4.80
N ALA A 346 -6.62 -27.10 4.27
CA ALA A 346 -6.31 -26.06 3.29
C ALA A 346 -6.65 -26.38 1.83
N PHE A 347 -7.32 -27.50 1.54
CA PHE A 347 -7.67 -27.88 0.17
C PHE A 347 -9.18 -27.85 -0.08
N THR A 348 -9.85 -26.91 0.57
CA THR A 348 -11.27 -26.56 0.38
C THR A 348 -11.35 -25.16 -0.24
N LEU A 349 -12.48 -24.84 -0.89
CA LEU A 349 -12.68 -23.50 -1.48
C LEU A 349 -12.54 -22.38 -0.44
N GLU A 350 -13.01 -22.62 0.78
CA GLU A 350 -13.00 -21.64 1.86
C GLU A 350 -11.59 -21.42 2.43
N ASN A 351 -10.76 -22.46 2.50
CA ASN A 351 -9.50 -22.45 3.24
C ASN A 351 -8.26 -22.64 2.37
N TRP A 352 -8.35 -22.41 1.05
CA TRP A 352 -7.21 -22.58 0.17
C TRP A 352 -6.00 -21.74 0.62
N ASN A 353 -4.90 -22.40 0.95
CA ASN A 353 -3.74 -21.75 1.60
C ASN A 353 -2.93 -20.84 0.67
N THR A 354 -2.95 -21.08 -0.64
CA THR A 354 -2.21 -20.27 -1.61
C THR A 354 -3.15 -19.29 -2.31
N THR A 355 -3.55 -18.26 -1.58
CA THR A 355 -4.45 -17.19 -2.06
C THR A 355 -3.79 -15.82 -1.95
N SER A 356 -4.16 -14.91 -2.86
CA SER A 356 -3.95 -13.47 -2.67
C SER A 356 -5.29 -12.85 -2.35
N ARG A 357 -5.40 -12.11 -1.25
CA ARG A 357 -6.63 -11.44 -0.84
C ARG A 357 -6.62 -9.97 -1.23
N MET A 358 -7.80 -9.39 -1.25
CA MET A 358 -8.02 -7.96 -1.38
C MET A 358 -9.18 -7.53 -0.47
N ARG A 359 -9.18 -6.27 -0.09
CA ARG A 359 -10.23 -5.67 0.73
C ARG A 359 -10.78 -4.45 0.03
N ALA A 360 -12.11 -4.38 -0.05
CA ALA A 360 -12.81 -3.20 -0.51
C ALA A 360 -13.37 -2.43 0.69
N TYR A 361 -13.24 -1.12 0.66
CA TYR A 361 -13.89 -0.19 1.56
C TYR A 361 -14.90 0.59 0.75
N ILE A 362 -16.15 0.58 1.17
CA ILE A 362 -17.24 1.33 0.52
C ILE A 362 -17.76 2.36 1.51
N ARG A 363 -17.78 3.62 1.09
CA ARG A 363 -18.14 4.73 1.98
C ARG A 363 -19.59 4.57 2.45
N LYS A 364 -19.84 4.79 3.75
CA LYS A 364 -21.12 4.47 4.41
C LYS A 364 -22.30 5.24 3.80
N ASP A 365 -22.10 6.51 3.42
CA ASP A 365 -23.07 7.32 2.69
C ASP A 365 -23.48 6.67 1.37
N VAL A 366 -22.50 6.20 0.57
CA VAL A 366 -22.73 5.54 -0.70
C VAL A 366 -23.38 4.16 -0.51
N ALA A 367 -22.91 3.38 0.46
CA ALA A 367 -23.48 2.08 0.80
C ALA A 367 -24.96 2.18 1.20
N SER A 368 -25.34 3.23 1.94
CA SER A 368 -26.71 3.46 2.38
C SER A 368 -27.68 3.69 1.21
N LEU A 369 -27.24 4.38 0.16
CA LEU A 369 -28.04 4.67 -1.04
C LEU A 369 -28.32 3.41 -1.88
N VAL A 370 -27.41 2.44 -1.85
CA VAL A 370 -27.45 1.28 -2.77
C VAL A 370 -28.09 0.05 -2.12
N TRP A 371 -27.78 -0.24 -0.86
CA TRP A 371 -28.16 -1.50 -0.22
C TRP A 371 -29.28 -1.39 0.81
N GLY A 372 -29.90 -0.22 0.97
CA GLY A 372 -31.07 -0.07 1.84
C GLY A 372 -30.80 -0.43 3.31
N TYR A 373 -29.54 -0.34 3.75
CA TYR A 373 -29.24 -0.26 5.18
C TYR A 373 -30.10 0.87 5.73
N GLN A 374 -30.99 0.56 6.68
CA GLN A 374 -31.74 1.56 7.42
C GLN A 374 -30.77 2.37 8.28
N THR A 375 -30.05 3.29 7.66
CA THR A 375 -29.67 4.55 8.30
C THR A 375 -30.66 5.54 7.76
N ALA A 376 -31.51 6.07 8.65
CA ALA A 376 -32.60 6.98 8.34
C ALA A 376 -32.23 7.93 7.20
N ASN A 377 -33.15 8.04 6.21
CA ASN A 377 -33.14 9.07 5.19
C ASN A 377 -32.84 10.42 5.85
N THR A 378 -31.58 10.80 5.78
CA THR A 378 -31.17 12.18 5.93
C THR A 378 -30.50 12.40 4.59
N GLU A 379 -30.99 13.36 3.81
CA GLU A 379 -30.13 13.98 2.84
C GLU A 379 -28.86 14.35 3.61
N VAL A 380 -27.79 13.57 3.46
CA VAL A 380 -26.48 13.98 3.97
C VAL A 380 -26.00 15.02 2.97
N THR A 381 -26.64 16.19 3.00
CA THR A 381 -25.86 17.41 2.84
C THR A 381 -24.67 17.23 3.75
N ILE A 382 -23.46 17.40 3.23
CA ILE A 382 -22.27 17.60 4.07
C ILE A 382 -22.55 18.92 4.81
N SER A 383 -23.38 18.84 5.84
CA SER A 383 -23.75 19.94 6.68
C SER A 383 -22.59 20.09 7.62
N ASP A 384 -21.97 21.25 7.59
CA ASP A 384 -20.99 21.65 8.57
C ASP A 384 -21.49 21.29 9.98
N PRO A 385 -20.80 20.37 10.69
CA PRO A 385 -21.28 19.84 11.96
C PRO A 385 -21.30 20.89 13.07
N TYR A 386 -20.68 22.05 12.84
CA TYR A 386 -20.57 23.13 13.81
C TYR A 386 -21.71 24.16 13.68
N GLU A 387 -22.50 24.15 12.61
CA GLU A 387 -23.59 25.12 12.42
C GLU A 387 -24.67 25.02 13.51
N ALA A 388 -24.95 23.82 14.01
CA ALA A 388 -25.96 23.62 15.06
C ALA A 388 -25.56 24.22 16.42
N ILE A 389 -24.27 24.45 16.66
CA ILE A 389 -23.72 24.98 17.91
C ILE A 389 -23.18 26.41 17.74
N LYS A 390 -23.54 27.06 16.63
CA LYS A 390 -23.12 28.43 16.32
C LYS A 390 -23.81 29.44 17.22
N GLN A 391 -23.01 30.32 17.80
CA GLN A 391 -23.44 31.41 18.67
C GLN A 391 -22.98 32.74 18.08
N GLN A 392 -23.73 33.80 18.38
CA GLN A 392 -23.34 35.17 18.04
C GLN A 392 -22.64 35.78 19.25
N LEU A 393 -21.33 36.02 19.13
CA LEU A 393 -20.53 36.71 20.14
C LEU A 393 -20.05 38.04 19.57
N THR A 394 -20.16 39.10 20.38
CA THR A 394 -19.60 40.41 20.07
C THR A 394 -18.31 40.60 20.84
N PRO A 395 -17.22 41.06 20.20
CA PRO A 395 -16.01 41.38 20.92
C PRO A 395 -16.25 42.58 21.85
N ASP A 396 -15.67 42.56 23.04
CA ASP A 396 -15.66 43.71 23.95
C ASP A 396 -14.51 44.68 23.65
N ARG A 397 -13.50 44.25 22.88
CA ARG A 397 -12.43 45.11 22.37
C ARG A 397 -12.01 44.72 20.96
N VAL A 398 -11.67 45.73 20.17
CA VAL A 398 -11.07 45.60 18.84
C VAL A 398 -9.86 46.53 18.77
N ILE A 399 -8.69 45.98 18.48
CA ILE A 399 -7.41 46.71 18.45
C ILE A 399 -6.79 46.63 17.07
N GLY A 400 -6.32 47.78 16.60
CA GLY A 400 -5.56 47.92 15.37
C GLY A 400 -6.41 47.99 14.11
N ARG A 401 -5.70 48.16 12.99
CA ARG A 401 -6.23 48.31 11.64
C ARG A 401 -5.15 47.95 10.63
N PRO A 402 -5.49 47.74 9.34
CA PRO A 402 -4.48 47.48 8.31
C PRO A 402 -3.45 48.61 8.19
N GLY A 403 -2.18 48.24 8.09
CA GLY A 403 -1.07 49.14 7.77
C GLY A 403 0.24 48.81 8.47
N SER A 404 1.21 49.72 8.36
CA SER A 404 2.60 49.53 8.81
C SER A 404 3.04 50.45 9.95
N GLU A 405 2.20 51.42 10.34
CA GLU A 405 2.50 52.31 11.48
C GLU A 405 2.37 51.55 12.82
N GLN A 406 2.89 52.11 13.91
CA GLN A 406 2.70 51.54 15.25
C GLN A 406 1.20 51.38 15.58
N GLY A 407 0.81 50.20 16.07
CA GLY A 407 -0.58 49.84 16.36
C GLY A 407 -1.41 49.46 15.13
N GLN A 408 -0.81 49.45 13.93
CA GLN A 408 -1.39 48.88 12.72
C GLN A 408 -0.74 47.52 12.42
N PHE A 409 -1.43 46.66 11.69
CA PHE A 409 -0.95 45.32 11.40
C PHE A 409 -1.04 44.97 9.92
N GLN A 410 -0.20 44.00 9.51
CA GLN A 410 -0.28 43.32 8.23
C GLN A 410 -0.07 41.82 8.47
N SER A 411 -1.15 41.06 8.34
CA SER A 411 -1.28 39.65 8.71
C SER A 411 -0.73 39.35 10.11
N PRO A 412 -1.31 39.92 11.18
CA PRO A 412 -0.93 39.56 12.54
C PRO A 412 -1.25 38.07 12.77
N ARG A 413 -0.26 37.19 12.93
CA ARG A 413 -0.51 35.74 12.98
C ARG A 413 -0.72 35.23 14.39
N SER A 414 0.31 35.29 15.24
CA SER A 414 0.22 34.79 16.62
C SER A 414 0.13 35.93 17.62
N ILE A 415 -0.59 35.68 18.70
CA ILE A 415 -0.69 36.55 19.89
C ILE A 415 -0.17 35.73 21.06
N ALA A 416 0.61 36.33 21.94
CA ALA A 416 0.93 35.76 23.24
C ALA A 416 0.70 36.82 24.32
N MET A 417 0.11 36.41 25.43
CA MET A 417 -0.12 37.29 26.57
C MET A 417 0.96 37.04 27.62
N ALA A 418 1.50 38.12 28.19
CA ALA A 418 2.39 38.08 29.32
C ALA A 418 1.64 38.02 30.66
N THR A 419 2.36 37.67 31.72
CA THR A 419 1.79 37.56 33.07
C THR A 419 1.25 38.89 33.62
N ASP A 420 1.74 40.01 33.11
CA ASP A 420 1.27 41.37 33.43
C ASP A 420 0.02 41.80 32.62
N GLY A 421 -0.47 40.95 31.72
CA GLY A 421 -1.62 41.22 30.84
C GLY A 421 -1.28 41.96 29.54
N SER A 422 -0.01 42.32 29.31
CA SER A 422 0.42 42.88 28.03
C SER A 422 0.45 41.80 26.93
N LEU A 423 0.35 42.23 25.67
CA LEU A 423 0.23 41.36 24.50
C LEU A 423 1.44 41.52 23.60
N TYR A 424 2.01 40.42 23.15
CA TYR A 424 2.99 40.39 22.07
C TYR A 424 2.37 39.80 20.82
N VAL A 425 2.51 40.52 19.71
CA VAL A 425 1.85 40.18 18.44
C VAL A 425 2.91 40.03 17.36
N ALA A 426 2.90 38.88 16.70
CA ALA A 426 3.71 38.64 15.51
C ALA A 426 3.03 39.28 14.30
N ASP A 427 3.48 40.48 13.94
CA ASP A 427 2.99 41.26 12.81
C ASP A 427 3.71 40.82 11.53
N SER A 428 3.31 39.65 11.02
CA SER A 428 4.14 38.80 10.17
C SER A 428 4.58 39.46 8.88
N ARG A 429 3.67 40.11 8.15
CA ARG A 429 4.03 40.75 6.86
C ARG A 429 4.70 42.12 7.03
N ASN A 430 4.63 42.72 8.22
CA ASN A 430 5.47 43.86 8.60
C ASN A 430 6.85 43.43 9.14
N ASN A 431 7.11 42.11 9.29
CA ASN A 431 8.38 41.55 9.77
C ASN A 431 8.82 42.13 11.12
N ARG A 432 7.88 42.28 12.05
CA ARG A 432 8.12 42.88 13.37
C ARG A 432 7.27 42.23 14.45
N ILE A 433 7.66 42.45 15.69
CA ILE A 433 6.86 42.17 16.88
C ILE A 433 6.34 43.50 17.43
N GLN A 434 5.09 43.51 17.85
CA GLN A 434 4.49 44.63 18.58
C GLN A 434 4.11 44.19 19.99
N HIS A 435 4.61 44.91 21.00
CA HIS A 435 4.27 44.74 22.39
C HIS A 435 3.28 45.83 22.79
N LEU A 436 2.11 45.41 23.24
CA LEU A 436 0.95 46.26 23.46
C LEU A 436 0.48 46.11 24.91
N ALA A 437 0.00 47.19 25.49
CA ALA A 437 -0.80 47.09 26.70
C ALA A 437 -2.10 46.34 26.40
N GLU A 438 -2.76 45.82 27.43
CA GLU A 438 -4.08 45.17 27.31
C GLU A 438 -5.15 46.09 26.69
N THR A 439 -4.95 47.40 26.77
CA THR A 439 -5.80 48.44 26.14
C THR A 439 -5.56 48.62 24.64
N GLY A 440 -4.49 48.03 24.09
CA GLY A 440 -4.03 48.20 22.71
C GLY A 440 -3.06 49.35 22.48
N ALA A 441 -2.68 50.10 23.53
CA ALA A 441 -1.61 51.08 23.42
C ALA A 441 -0.27 50.41 23.14
N VAL A 442 0.49 50.92 22.18
CA VAL A 442 1.81 50.36 21.84
C VAL A 442 2.81 50.72 22.93
N ILE A 443 3.40 49.70 23.56
CA ILE A 443 4.48 49.84 24.54
C ILE A 443 5.82 49.86 23.83
N ASN A 444 6.03 48.88 22.95
CA ASN A 444 7.27 48.75 22.18
C ASN A 444 7.01 48.07 20.82
N SER A 445 7.93 48.25 19.88
CA SER A 445 7.96 47.53 18.62
C SER A 445 9.40 47.35 18.14
N TRP A 446 9.73 46.14 17.73
CA TRP A 446 11.05 45.81 17.19
C TRP A 446 10.94 44.81 16.05
N GLY A 447 11.99 44.76 15.23
CA GLY A 447 12.02 43.92 14.02
C GLY A 447 12.08 44.72 12.74
N ARG A 448 12.66 44.10 11.72
CA ARG A 448 12.62 44.53 10.32
C ARG A 448 12.88 43.32 9.43
N TYR A 449 12.54 43.43 8.15
CA TYR A 449 12.81 42.38 7.18
C TYR A 449 14.31 42.08 7.04
N ALA A 450 14.68 40.79 7.09
CA ALA A 450 15.93 40.26 6.56
C ALA A 450 15.74 38.78 6.20
N ASP A 451 16.41 38.33 5.14
CA ASP A 451 16.34 36.97 4.62
C ASP A 451 17.74 36.34 4.63
N VAL A 452 17.89 35.24 5.38
CA VAL A 452 19.15 34.50 5.49
C VAL A 452 19.64 33.94 4.15
N ALA A 453 18.74 33.74 3.18
CA ALA A 453 19.11 33.30 1.83
C ALA A 453 19.70 34.44 0.98
N GLN A 454 19.45 35.70 1.33
CA GLN A 454 19.88 36.88 0.56
C GLN A 454 21.07 37.62 1.19
N GLY A 455 21.44 37.31 2.44
CA GLY A 455 22.57 37.96 3.10
C GLY A 455 22.59 37.75 4.61
N ASP A 456 23.22 38.68 5.31
CA ASP A 456 23.28 38.66 6.77
C ASP A 456 21.91 39.01 7.37
N ALA A 457 21.43 38.15 8.28
CA ALA A 457 20.18 38.32 9.00
C ALA A 457 20.50 38.35 10.52
N PRO A 458 20.94 39.50 11.07
CA PRO A 458 21.31 39.59 12.48
C PRO A 458 20.09 39.43 13.41
N GLY A 459 20.34 39.29 14.71
CA GLY A 459 19.27 39.31 15.72
C GLY A 459 18.36 40.55 15.60
N SER A 460 17.10 40.40 15.97
CA SER A 460 16.05 41.42 15.79
C SER A 460 15.67 41.71 14.33
N THR A 461 15.95 40.80 13.40
CA THR A 461 15.42 40.83 12.03
C THR A 461 14.61 39.58 11.74
N PHE A 462 13.61 39.67 10.88
CA PHE A 462 12.66 38.58 10.64
C PHE A 462 12.31 38.41 9.16
N ASN A 463 11.88 37.21 8.78
CA ASN A 463 11.25 36.88 7.51
C ASN A 463 9.96 36.12 7.81
N GLU A 464 8.88 36.89 7.91
CA GLU A 464 7.57 36.47 8.41
C GLU A 464 7.68 35.74 9.75
N PRO A 465 7.75 36.46 10.89
CA PRO A 465 7.63 35.83 12.19
C PRO A 465 6.19 35.32 12.36
N TRP A 466 6.00 34.05 12.71
CA TRP A 466 4.66 33.45 12.87
C TRP A 466 4.32 33.23 14.33
N GLY A 467 4.93 32.23 14.95
CA GLY A 467 4.67 31.86 16.34
C GLY A 467 5.35 32.82 17.31
N ILE A 468 4.65 33.13 18.40
CA ILE A 468 5.20 33.87 19.52
C ILE A 468 4.70 33.27 20.83
N ALA A 469 5.57 33.19 21.84
CA ALA A 469 5.23 32.77 23.19
C ALA A 469 6.02 33.58 24.23
N VAL A 470 5.44 33.77 25.40
CA VAL A 470 6.06 34.47 26.53
C VAL A 470 6.29 33.45 27.65
N ALA A 471 7.51 33.34 28.12
CA ALA A 471 7.85 32.47 29.23
C ALA A 471 7.47 33.11 30.58
N PRO A 472 7.32 32.32 31.66
CA PRO A 472 7.01 32.86 33.00
C PRO A 472 8.01 33.89 33.53
N ASN A 473 9.27 33.84 33.07
CA ASN A 473 10.31 34.80 33.42
C ASN A 473 10.28 36.10 32.58
N GLY A 474 9.32 36.24 31.65
CA GLY A 474 9.16 37.39 30.77
C GLY A 474 9.94 37.31 29.45
N ASN A 475 10.75 36.26 29.23
CA ASN A 475 11.43 36.10 27.95
C ASN A 475 10.42 35.79 26.82
N VAL A 476 10.64 36.42 25.67
CA VAL A 476 9.76 36.29 24.50
C VAL A 476 10.46 35.45 23.44
N TYR A 477 9.79 34.39 23.00
CA TYR A 477 10.28 33.47 21.98
C TYR A 477 9.50 33.69 20.69
N VAL A 478 10.21 33.94 19.60
CA VAL A 478 9.65 34.26 18.29
C VAL A 478 10.15 33.25 17.26
N VAL A 479 9.22 32.64 16.54
CA VAL A 479 9.51 31.74 15.43
C VAL A 479 9.65 32.57 14.15
N ASP A 480 10.86 32.62 13.63
CA ASP A 480 11.21 33.33 12.40
C ASP A 480 11.15 32.34 11.22
N THR A 481 9.93 32.12 10.73
CA THR A 481 9.53 30.93 9.94
C THR A 481 10.39 30.74 8.70
N TRP A 482 10.61 31.79 7.91
CA TRP A 482 11.36 31.67 6.65
C TRP A 482 12.85 31.96 6.79
N ASN A 483 13.34 32.29 7.99
CA ASN A 483 14.75 32.22 8.34
C ASN A 483 15.11 30.93 9.12
N TYR A 484 14.16 30.00 9.27
CA TYR A 484 14.39 28.65 9.82
C TYR A 484 14.97 28.65 11.24
N ARG A 485 14.57 29.62 12.07
CA ARG A 485 15.16 29.85 13.39
C ARG A 485 14.15 30.31 14.42
N ILE A 486 14.56 30.25 15.67
CA ILE A 486 13.88 30.80 16.83
C ILE A 486 14.76 31.89 17.40
N GLN A 487 14.16 33.02 17.75
CA GLN A 487 14.83 34.14 18.40
C GLN A 487 14.21 34.39 19.77
N LYS A 488 15.07 34.71 20.73
CA LYS A 488 14.70 34.96 22.13
C LYS A 488 15.04 36.39 22.50
N PHE A 489 14.09 37.05 23.16
CA PHE A 489 14.17 38.43 23.58
C PHE A 489 13.86 38.57 25.07
N SER A 490 14.33 39.64 25.68
CA SER A 490 13.84 40.08 26.99
C SER A 490 12.41 40.61 26.89
N ALA A 491 11.76 40.85 28.02
CA ALA A 491 10.43 41.48 28.06
C ALA A 491 10.42 42.87 27.39
N ASP A 492 11.56 43.59 27.44
CA ASP A 492 11.73 44.89 26.82
C ASP A 492 12.06 44.82 25.31
N GLY A 493 12.10 43.61 24.72
CA GLY A 493 12.39 43.41 23.29
C GLY A 493 13.89 43.45 22.93
N GLU A 494 14.78 43.36 23.91
CA GLU A 494 16.21 43.25 23.65
C GLU A 494 16.57 41.84 23.19
N PHE A 495 17.38 41.73 22.13
CA PHE A 495 17.83 40.44 21.61
C PHE A 495 18.76 39.74 22.60
N LEU A 496 18.45 38.49 22.94
CA LEU A 496 19.25 37.66 23.85
C LEU A 496 20.02 36.57 23.10
N SER A 497 19.33 35.77 22.30
CA SER A 497 19.90 34.64 21.57
C SER A 497 19.04 34.26 20.36
N MET A 498 19.63 33.46 19.46
CA MET A 498 18.90 32.80 18.39
C MET A 498 19.55 31.46 18.06
N TRP A 499 18.74 30.50 17.62
CA TRP A 499 19.21 29.19 17.18
C TRP A 499 18.33 28.65 16.06
N GLY A 500 18.88 27.72 15.30
CA GLY A 500 18.21 27.09 14.17
C GLY A 500 18.89 27.39 12.84
N THR A 501 18.81 26.44 11.92
CA THR A 501 19.28 26.52 10.54
C THR A 501 18.29 25.83 9.63
N ASN A 502 18.28 26.19 8.34
CA ASN A 502 17.50 25.44 7.35
C ASN A 502 17.98 23.99 7.26
N GLY A 503 17.07 23.03 7.37
CA GLY A 503 17.37 21.62 7.16
C GLY A 503 16.16 20.70 7.34
N PHE A 504 16.33 19.44 6.97
CA PHE A 504 15.27 18.42 6.92
C PHE A 504 15.27 17.51 8.16
N GLY A 505 15.57 18.10 9.33
CA GLY A 505 15.58 17.39 10.60
C GLY A 505 16.80 16.53 10.88
N GLU A 506 17.90 16.72 10.15
CA GLU A 506 19.18 16.01 10.38
C GLU A 506 19.83 16.33 11.73
N SER A 507 19.42 17.42 12.37
CA SER A 507 19.75 17.76 13.75
C SER A 507 18.54 18.36 14.47
N PRO A 508 18.56 18.50 15.80
CA PRO A 508 17.50 19.21 16.53
C PRO A 508 17.36 20.70 16.16
N PHE A 509 18.41 21.29 15.59
CA PHE A 509 18.45 22.70 15.19
C PHE A 509 18.15 22.89 13.69
N ALA A 510 18.01 21.81 12.93
CA ALA A 510 17.68 21.85 11.50
C ALA A 510 16.16 21.94 11.32
N PHE A 511 15.63 23.15 11.12
CA PHE A 511 14.21 23.41 10.98
C PHE A 511 13.81 23.61 9.51
N TYR A 512 12.57 23.23 9.18
CA TYR A 512 11.96 23.49 7.88
C TYR A 512 10.59 24.16 8.07
N GLY A 513 10.55 25.48 7.92
CA GLY A 513 9.35 26.29 8.12
C GLY A 513 8.69 26.09 9.49
N PRO A 514 9.39 26.28 10.62
CA PRO A 514 8.78 26.19 11.94
C PRO A 514 7.70 27.27 12.10
N ARG A 515 6.58 27.00 12.78
CA ARG A 515 5.44 27.93 12.84
C ARG A 515 4.90 28.19 14.24
N GLY A 516 4.79 27.15 15.07
CA GLY A 516 4.25 27.25 16.43
C GLY A 516 5.35 27.25 17.48
N VAL A 517 5.11 27.97 18.58
CA VAL A 517 5.93 27.88 19.80
C VAL A 517 5.04 27.98 21.03
N ALA A 518 5.35 27.20 22.06
CA ALA A 518 4.76 27.32 23.40
C ALA A 518 5.86 27.15 24.45
N VAL A 519 5.64 27.72 25.64
CA VAL A 519 6.57 27.59 26.77
C VAL A 519 5.80 27.09 27.98
N ASP A 520 6.31 26.05 28.65
CA ASP A 520 5.68 25.54 29.88
C ASP A 520 6.08 26.34 31.13
N ALA A 521 5.47 26.00 32.27
CA ALA A 521 5.75 26.65 33.54
C ALA A 521 7.19 26.47 34.04
N ASP A 522 7.88 25.41 33.60
CA ASP A 522 9.29 25.13 33.92
C ASP A 522 10.27 25.85 32.96
N GLY A 523 9.74 26.54 31.94
CA GLY A 523 10.52 27.25 30.94
C GLY A 523 11.02 26.38 29.79
N LYS A 524 10.49 25.16 29.59
CA LYS A 524 10.77 24.38 28.37
C LYS A 524 10.04 25.00 27.18
N VAL A 525 10.75 25.09 26.07
CA VAL A 525 10.29 25.72 24.84
C VAL A 525 9.97 24.64 23.83
N PHE A 526 8.71 24.52 23.44
CA PHE A 526 8.22 23.57 22.45
C PHE A 526 8.07 24.27 21.12
N VAL A 527 8.83 23.84 20.11
CA VAL A 527 8.82 24.41 18.76
C VAL A 527 8.19 23.41 17.81
N VAL A 528 7.18 23.86 17.07
CA VAL A 528 6.54 23.08 16.02
C VAL A 528 7.32 23.28 14.72
N ASP A 529 8.13 22.28 14.36
CA ASP A 529 8.90 22.20 13.13
C ASP A 529 8.00 21.63 12.02
N THR A 530 7.09 22.46 11.52
CA THR A 530 5.97 22.08 10.65
C THR A 530 6.39 21.24 9.47
N GLY A 531 7.40 21.69 8.71
CA GLY A 531 7.83 21.02 7.49
C GLY A 531 8.54 19.69 7.73
N ASN A 532 9.15 19.50 8.91
CA ASN A 532 9.73 18.23 9.33
C ASN A 532 8.77 17.36 10.15
N LYS A 533 7.53 17.83 10.37
CA LYS A 533 6.43 17.07 10.97
C LYS A 533 6.75 16.57 12.39
N ARG A 534 7.43 17.41 13.17
CA ARG A 534 7.87 17.11 14.55
C ARG A 534 7.73 18.31 15.47
N ILE A 535 7.75 18.05 16.77
CA ILE A 535 7.88 19.04 17.83
C ILE A 535 9.26 18.85 18.45
N VAL A 536 10.03 19.93 18.58
CA VAL A 536 11.36 19.93 19.20
C VAL A 536 11.30 20.73 20.49
N VAL A 537 11.82 20.16 21.58
CA VAL A 537 11.73 20.73 22.93
C VAL A 537 13.12 21.17 23.39
N PHE A 538 13.23 22.42 23.85
CA PHE A 538 14.45 23.03 24.37
C PHE A 538 14.27 23.45 25.83
N ASP A 539 15.36 23.63 26.56
CA ASP A 539 15.36 24.23 27.89
C ASP A 539 15.39 25.77 27.81
N ALA A 540 15.28 26.42 28.98
CA ALA A 540 15.36 27.88 29.09
C ALA A 540 16.73 28.48 28.73
N ASN A 541 17.76 27.66 28.53
CA ASN A 541 19.10 28.05 28.06
C ASN A 541 19.33 27.66 26.59
N ASP A 542 18.26 27.34 25.86
CA ASP A 542 18.23 27.02 24.44
C ASP A 542 18.93 25.69 24.07
N ASN A 543 19.14 24.81 25.05
CA ASN A 543 19.68 23.46 24.83
C ASN A 543 18.56 22.49 24.45
N TYR A 544 18.83 21.60 23.50
CA TYR A 544 17.90 20.54 23.12
C TYR A 544 17.64 19.56 24.29
N ILE A 545 16.36 19.23 24.53
CA ILE A 545 15.91 18.22 25.50
C ILE A 545 15.47 16.95 24.78
N THR A 546 14.43 17.07 23.92
CA THR A 546 13.79 15.93 23.26
C THR A 546 13.01 16.38 22.02
N GLN A 547 12.50 15.42 21.24
CA GLN A 547 11.58 15.66 20.13
C GLN A 547 10.57 14.52 20.02
N PHE A 548 9.41 14.81 19.44
CA PHE A 548 8.38 13.81 19.17
C PHE A 548 7.56 14.20 17.92
N GLY A 549 6.77 13.26 17.41
CA GLY A 549 6.12 13.40 16.11
C GLY A 549 7.00 12.88 14.97
N VAL A 550 6.38 12.19 14.01
CA VAL A 550 7.01 11.73 12.77
C VAL A 550 6.05 11.90 11.60
N PRO A 551 6.52 12.00 10.34
CA PRO A 551 5.65 12.04 9.18
C PRO A 551 4.61 10.90 9.13
N GLY A 552 3.34 11.23 8.92
CA GLY A 552 2.28 10.25 8.61
C GLY A 552 0.90 10.61 9.17
N MET A 553 -0.01 9.63 9.18
CA MET A 553 -1.43 9.81 9.54
C MET A 553 -1.85 9.01 10.78
N GLY A 554 -1.00 8.11 11.27
CA GLY A 554 -1.23 7.30 12.47
C GLY A 554 -1.13 8.09 13.79
N SER A 555 -1.40 7.44 14.91
CA SER A 555 -1.20 8.05 16.24
C SER A 555 0.26 8.43 16.44
N GLY A 556 0.52 9.66 16.91
CA GLY A 556 1.88 10.19 17.08
C GLY A 556 2.59 10.52 15.77
N GLN A 557 1.94 10.29 14.62
CA GLN A 557 2.39 10.77 13.33
C GLN A 557 1.68 12.09 13.01
N LEU A 558 2.35 13.00 12.31
CA LEU A 558 1.88 14.34 12.01
C LEU A 558 1.99 14.62 10.51
N ASP A 559 1.11 15.48 10.02
CA ASP A 559 1.15 16.06 8.68
C ASP A 559 0.72 17.53 8.75
N GLU A 560 1.69 18.41 8.53
CA GLU A 560 1.57 19.86 8.70
C GLU A 560 1.07 20.28 10.10
N PRO A 561 1.80 19.94 11.19
CA PRO A 561 1.50 20.45 12.51
C PRO A 561 1.78 21.95 12.58
N VAL A 562 0.90 22.75 13.19
CA VAL A 562 1.05 24.23 13.22
C VAL A 562 0.94 24.80 14.64
N GLY A 563 -0.29 24.94 15.15
CA GLY A 563 -0.58 25.45 16.47
C GLY A 563 -0.17 24.46 17.55
N ILE A 564 0.31 25.01 18.66
CA ILE A 564 0.64 24.28 19.88
C ILE A 564 0.09 25.04 21.09
N ALA A 565 -0.52 24.33 22.02
CA ALA A 565 -0.92 24.85 23.32
C ALA A 565 -0.58 23.83 24.41
N LEU A 566 -0.35 24.33 25.61
CA LEU A 566 -0.01 23.56 26.80
C LEU A 566 -1.06 23.83 27.86
N ASP A 567 -1.44 22.81 28.62
CA ASP A 567 -2.25 23.00 29.83
C ASP A 567 -1.40 22.91 31.11
N ASP A 568 -2.02 23.27 32.24
CA ASP A 568 -1.38 23.26 33.57
C ASP A 568 -0.97 21.85 34.06
N HIS A 569 -1.39 20.79 33.36
CA HIS A 569 -1.00 19.40 33.64
C HIS A 569 0.15 18.93 32.76
N GLY A 570 0.66 19.80 31.87
CA GLY A 570 1.75 19.50 30.95
C GLY A 570 1.30 18.72 29.70
N LEU A 571 0.00 18.64 29.41
CA LEU A 571 -0.47 18.07 28.14
C LEU A 571 -0.19 19.03 26.99
N VAL A 572 0.22 18.47 25.86
CA VAL A 572 0.56 19.21 24.64
C VAL A 572 -0.49 18.97 23.58
N TYR A 573 -1.18 20.02 23.16
CA TYR A 573 -2.22 19.99 22.14
C TYR A 573 -1.66 20.52 20.83
N ILE A 574 -1.70 19.70 19.77
CA ILE A 574 -1.14 20.02 18.46
C ILE A 574 -2.24 20.04 17.41
N THR A 575 -2.31 21.11 16.62
CA THR A 575 -3.15 21.14 15.42
C THR A 575 -2.45 20.42 14.28
N ASP A 576 -2.83 19.17 14.04
CA ASP A 576 -2.31 18.31 12.97
C ASP A 576 -3.11 18.57 11.69
N THR A 577 -2.82 19.73 11.08
CA THR A 577 -3.73 20.46 10.18
C THR A 577 -4.14 19.64 8.97
N TRP A 578 -3.18 19.06 8.23
CA TRP A 578 -3.50 18.29 7.04
C TRP A 578 -4.06 16.90 7.37
N ASN A 579 -3.89 16.44 8.60
CA ASN A 579 -4.63 15.31 9.16
C ASN A 579 -6.00 15.69 9.76
N GLN A 580 -6.39 16.96 9.68
CA GLN A 580 -7.71 17.47 10.08
C GLN A 580 -8.11 17.01 11.48
N ARG A 581 -7.17 17.13 12.42
CA ARG A 581 -7.37 16.64 13.79
C ARG A 581 -6.53 17.42 14.78
N ILE A 582 -6.94 17.34 16.03
CA ILE A 582 -6.08 17.69 17.16
C ILE A 582 -5.49 16.39 17.70
N GLN A 583 -4.21 16.42 18.05
CA GLN A 583 -3.56 15.36 18.82
C GLN A 583 -3.08 15.91 20.16
N VAL A 584 -3.37 15.18 21.23
CA VAL A 584 -2.96 15.50 22.60
C VAL A 584 -1.88 14.52 23.02
N PHE A 585 -0.75 15.06 23.46
CA PHE A 585 0.40 14.29 23.94
C PHE A 585 0.59 14.51 25.43
N SER A 586 0.89 13.44 26.16
CA SER A 586 1.30 13.51 27.56
C SER A 586 2.79 13.17 27.66
N PRO A 587 3.55 13.93 28.45
CA PRO A 587 4.89 13.51 28.85
C PRO A 587 4.81 12.27 29.75
N ASP A 588 5.85 11.44 29.70
CA ASP A 588 6.12 10.42 30.71
C ASP A 588 6.69 11.05 31.98
N SER A 589 6.96 10.24 33.01
CA SER A 589 7.52 10.74 34.28
C SER A 589 8.89 11.39 34.15
N SER A 590 9.64 11.09 33.08
CA SER A 590 10.93 11.74 32.81
C SER A 590 10.77 13.10 32.11
N GLY A 591 9.62 13.36 31.49
CA GLY A 591 9.38 14.54 30.67
C GLY A 591 10.16 14.53 29.35
N LEU A 592 10.66 13.36 28.93
CA LEU A 592 11.47 13.16 27.72
C LEU A 592 10.73 12.40 26.63
N ILE A 593 9.70 11.62 26.99
CA ILE A 593 8.90 10.85 26.03
C ILE A 593 7.48 11.39 26.03
N TYR A 594 6.96 11.70 24.84
CA TYR A 594 5.60 12.19 24.66
C TYR A 594 4.78 11.14 23.91
N ALA A 595 3.73 10.63 24.55
CA ALA A 595 2.83 9.66 23.96
C ALA A 595 1.48 10.31 23.66
N THR A 596 0.86 9.96 22.54
CA THR A 596 -0.50 10.39 22.22
C THR A 596 -1.46 9.78 23.25
N VAL A 597 -2.24 10.62 23.91
CA VAL A 597 -3.25 10.22 24.91
C VAL A 597 -4.67 10.47 24.44
N ASN A 598 -4.87 11.42 23.52
CA ASN A 598 -6.16 11.71 22.93
C ASN A 598 -6.00 12.25 21.50
N SER A 599 -7.04 12.10 20.68
CA SER A 599 -7.14 12.74 19.37
C SER A 599 -8.59 12.77 18.90
N TRP A 600 -8.98 13.86 18.24
CA TRP A 600 -10.31 13.99 17.64
C TRP A 600 -10.24 14.78 16.32
N GLU A 601 -11.21 14.53 15.46
CA GLU A 601 -11.30 15.15 14.14
C GLU A 601 -11.77 16.61 14.23
N VAL A 602 -11.28 17.40 13.29
CA VAL A 602 -11.71 18.77 13.03
C VAL A 602 -12.11 18.86 11.57
N SER A 603 -13.40 18.66 11.28
CA SER A 603 -13.95 18.67 9.93
C SER A 603 -13.89 20.04 9.24
N ALA A 604 -13.58 21.09 10.00
CA ALA A 604 -13.46 22.46 9.53
C ALA A 604 -12.18 22.74 8.72
N TRP A 605 -11.12 21.94 8.87
CA TRP A 605 -9.83 22.19 8.21
C TRP A 605 -9.72 21.41 6.89
N TYR A 606 -10.37 21.88 5.83
CA TYR A 606 -10.42 21.15 4.55
C TYR A 606 -9.34 21.57 3.56
N GLY A 607 -8.87 22.81 3.56
CA GLY A 607 -7.82 23.25 2.65
C GLY A 607 -6.40 22.93 3.08
N GLN A 608 -5.49 22.99 2.10
CA GLN A 608 -4.05 22.73 2.26
C GLN A 608 -3.20 23.98 2.03
N SER A 609 -3.80 25.17 2.06
CA SER A 609 -3.05 26.41 1.85
C SER A 609 -1.96 26.58 2.92
N LEU A 610 -0.83 27.16 2.50
CA LEU A 610 0.27 27.46 3.40
C LEU A 610 0.02 28.73 4.22
N GLU A 611 -0.97 29.55 3.87
CA GLU A 611 -1.23 30.85 4.50
C GLU A 611 -2.27 30.78 5.62
N ASN A 612 -3.25 29.89 5.51
CA ASN A 612 -4.44 29.86 6.36
C ASN A 612 -4.32 28.82 7.49
N LYS A 613 -3.18 28.84 8.19
CA LYS A 613 -2.91 27.82 9.20
C LYS A 613 -3.61 28.11 10.53
N PRO A 614 -4.27 27.11 11.14
CA PRO A 614 -4.96 27.30 12.39
C PRO A 614 -4.02 27.33 13.60
N PHE A 615 -4.37 28.10 14.62
CA PHE A 615 -3.78 28.03 15.95
C PHE A 615 -4.77 27.44 16.96
N ILE A 616 -4.25 27.20 18.16
CA ILE A 616 -4.95 26.54 19.26
C ILE A 616 -4.61 27.27 20.56
N ALA A 617 -5.59 27.35 21.46
CA ALA A 617 -5.43 27.81 22.84
C ALA A 617 -6.22 26.89 23.76
N VAL A 618 -5.80 26.77 25.02
CA VAL A 618 -6.46 25.91 26.02
C VAL A 618 -6.70 26.73 27.27
N ASP A 619 -7.89 26.62 27.84
CA ASP A 619 -8.23 27.28 29.11
C ASP A 619 -7.85 26.42 30.34
N LYS A 620 -7.99 27.00 31.53
CA LYS A 620 -7.75 26.32 32.82
C LYS A 620 -8.69 25.15 33.10
N TYR A 621 -9.77 25.01 32.33
CA TYR A 621 -10.73 23.91 32.41
C TYR A 621 -10.47 22.84 31.33
N GLN A 622 -9.38 22.96 30.57
CA GLN A 622 -9.00 22.11 29.44
C GLN A 622 -9.99 22.15 28.26
N ASN A 623 -10.79 23.23 28.14
CA ASN A 623 -11.48 23.50 26.89
C ASN A 623 -10.48 23.99 25.86
N VAL A 624 -10.62 23.48 24.64
CA VAL A 624 -9.69 23.67 23.54
C VAL A 624 -10.33 24.59 22.51
N PHE A 625 -9.74 25.76 22.30
CA PHE A 625 -10.15 26.72 21.29
C PHE A 625 -9.25 26.56 20.07
N ILE A 626 -9.85 26.47 18.90
CA ILE A 626 -9.13 26.48 17.64
C ILE A 626 -9.69 27.52 16.68
N SER A 627 -8.81 28.08 15.86
CA SER A 627 -9.23 28.90 14.74
C SER A 627 -9.62 28.00 13.57
N ASP A 628 -10.67 28.38 12.86
CA ASP A 628 -11.01 27.89 11.52
C ASP A 628 -10.87 29.06 10.54
N PRO A 629 -9.66 29.23 9.95
CA PRO A 629 -9.38 30.37 9.09
C PRO A 629 -10.25 30.41 7.83
N GLU A 630 -10.61 29.25 7.27
CA GLU A 630 -11.40 29.13 6.04
C GLU A 630 -12.90 29.33 6.31
N GLY A 631 -13.39 28.84 7.45
CA GLY A 631 -14.75 29.08 7.91
C GLY A 631 -14.96 30.45 8.59
N CYS A 632 -13.93 31.29 8.66
CA CYS A 632 -13.94 32.60 9.31
C CYS A 632 -14.52 32.57 10.74
N ARG A 633 -14.10 31.59 11.56
CA ARG A 633 -14.68 31.38 12.89
C ARG A 633 -13.69 30.78 13.89
N VAL A 634 -14.11 30.73 15.15
CA VAL A 634 -13.44 30.00 16.23
C VAL A 634 -14.34 28.86 16.69
N ILE A 635 -13.75 27.72 17.02
CA ILE A 635 -14.47 26.54 17.51
C ILE A 635 -13.90 26.16 18.88
N GLU A 636 -14.77 25.95 19.85
CA GLU A 636 -14.43 25.43 21.17
C GLU A 636 -14.80 23.95 21.26
N PHE A 637 -13.89 23.16 21.79
CA PHE A 637 -14.06 21.76 22.14
C PHE A 637 -13.87 21.55 23.65
N SER A 638 -14.52 20.54 24.19
CA SER A 638 -14.16 19.99 25.51
C SER A 638 -12.81 19.26 25.44
N SER A 639 -12.24 18.93 26.59
CA SER A 639 -10.99 18.15 26.70
C SER A 639 -11.05 16.76 26.06
N THR A 640 -12.24 16.24 25.81
CA THR A 640 -12.46 14.94 25.13
C THR A 640 -12.71 15.07 23.63
N GLY A 641 -12.76 16.30 23.09
CA GLY A 641 -12.98 16.55 21.66
C GLY A 641 -14.44 16.67 21.24
N VAL A 642 -15.38 16.77 22.19
CA VAL A 642 -16.78 17.12 21.87
C VAL A 642 -16.86 18.62 21.55
N PRO A 643 -17.38 19.05 20.39
CA PRO A 643 -17.53 20.45 20.06
C PRO A 643 -18.64 21.09 20.91
N LEU A 644 -18.33 22.24 21.52
CA LEU A 644 -19.20 22.90 22.50
C LEU A 644 -19.91 24.12 21.91
N LYS A 645 -19.15 24.99 21.24
CA LYS A 645 -19.68 26.18 20.55
C LYS A 645 -18.78 26.59 19.40
N THR A 646 -19.33 27.37 18.48
CA THR A 646 -18.56 28.13 17.49
C THR A 646 -19.13 29.53 17.34
N TRP A 647 -18.30 30.50 16.94
CA TRP A 647 -18.75 31.85 16.64
C TRP A 647 -17.85 32.49 15.59
N GLY A 648 -18.40 33.48 14.90
CA GLY A 648 -17.77 34.14 13.77
C GLY A 648 -18.53 33.90 12.48
N ASP A 649 -18.36 34.85 11.57
CA ASP A 649 -18.89 34.86 10.22
C ASP A 649 -17.88 35.59 9.33
N CYS A 650 -17.78 35.18 8.07
CA CYS A 650 -16.92 35.87 7.12
C CYS A 650 -17.42 37.31 6.89
N GLY A 651 -16.52 38.28 7.05
CA GLY A 651 -16.82 39.68 6.75
C GLY A 651 -15.89 40.68 7.42
N PHE A 652 -16.31 41.95 7.39
CA PHE A 652 -15.47 43.10 7.76
C PHE A 652 -16.01 43.90 8.96
N SER A 653 -17.24 43.61 9.41
CA SER A 653 -17.82 44.25 10.60
C SER A 653 -17.08 43.83 11.87
N GLU A 654 -17.21 44.59 12.96
CA GLU A 654 -16.43 44.36 14.19
C GLU A 654 -16.61 42.97 14.81
N SER A 655 -17.74 42.29 14.59
CA SER A 655 -18.00 40.93 15.09
C SER A 655 -17.73 39.82 14.06
N GLN A 656 -17.22 40.17 12.89
CA GLN A 656 -16.89 39.22 11.81
C GLN A 656 -15.38 39.03 11.67
N PHE A 657 -14.99 37.92 11.06
CA PHE A 657 -13.60 37.64 10.76
C PHE A 657 -13.35 37.59 9.25
N SER A 658 -12.14 37.94 8.84
CA SER A 658 -11.68 37.72 7.47
C SER A 658 -10.82 36.46 7.36
N MET A 659 -9.96 36.22 8.35
CA MET A 659 -9.14 35.01 8.49
C MET A 659 -8.64 34.93 9.94
N PRO A 660 -9.43 34.37 10.87
CA PRO A 660 -8.99 34.22 12.26
C PRO A 660 -7.89 33.17 12.32
N VAL A 661 -6.78 33.47 12.99
CA VAL A 661 -5.62 32.57 13.12
C VAL A 661 -5.16 32.47 14.58
N GLY A 662 -4.38 33.42 15.08
CA GLY A 662 -3.80 33.35 16.43
C GLY A 662 -4.84 33.42 17.53
N LEU A 663 -4.62 32.64 18.57
CA LEU A 663 -5.48 32.54 19.74
C LEU A 663 -4.63 32.66 21.01
N ALA A 664 -5.08 33.44 21.98
CA ALA A 664 -4.45 33.53 23.30
C ALA A 664 -5.50 33.72 24.39
N MET A 665 -5.48 32.88 25.42
CA MET A 665 -6.34 33.04 26.59
C MET A 665 -5.80 34.17 27.48
N ASP A 666 -6.71 34.95 28.06
CA ASP A 666 -6.38 35.91 29.10
C ASP A 666 -6.43 35.29 30.52
N ASN A 667 -5.94 36.01 31.52
CA ASN A 667 -5.90 35.54 32.92
C ASN A 667 -7.29 35.43 33.57
N LEU A 668 -8.31 36.04 32.97
CA LEU A 668 -9.70 36.05 33.42
C LEU A 668 -10.56 35.00 32.69
N GLY A 669 -10.01 34.31 31.68
CA GLY A 669 -10.71 33.33 30.84
C GLY A 669 -11.35 33.92 29.57
N GLY A 670 -11.01 35.15 29.20
CA GLY A 670 -11.30 35.73 27.89
C GLY A 670 -10.35 35.19 26.81
N LEU A 671 -10.69 35.44 25.55
CA LEU A 671 -9.93 34.97 24.39
C LEU A 671 -9.61 36.14 23.46
N TRP A 672 -8.32 36.30 23.18
CA TRP A 672 -7.82 37.12 22.09
C TRP A 672 -7.76 36.30 20.80
N VAL A 673 -8.25 36.90 19.72
CA VAL A 673 -8.25 36.33 18.37
C VAL A 673 -7.56 37.30 17.42
N SER A 674 -6.60 36.79 16.66
CA SER A 674 -5.95 37.55 15.59
C SER A 674 -6.67 37.34 14.27
N ASP A 675 -7.17 38.40 13.66
CA ASP A 675 -7.81 38.38 12.35
C ASP A 675 -6.82 38.87 11.28
N ALA A 676 -6.11 37.91 10.69
CA ALA A 676 -4.92 38.14 9.88
C ALA A 676 -5.20 38.36 8.38
N GLY A 677 -6.46 38.27 7.98
CA GLY A 677 -6.87 38.41 6.59
C GLY A 677 -6.87 39.87 6.16
N GLU A 678 -7.95 40.30 5.54
CA GLU A 678 -8.11 41.68 5.09
C GLU A 678 -8.34 42.68 6.24
N ASN A 679 -8.91 42.22 7.36
CA ASN A 679 -9.24 43.07 8.51
C ASN A 679 -8.01 43.54 9.32
N ASN A 680 -6.94 42.73 9.39
CA ASN A 680 -5.67 43.03 10.05
C ASN A 680 -5.81 43.68 11.44
N ARG A 681 -6.45 42.97 12.36
CA ARG A 681 -6.79 43.48 13.71
C ARG A 681 -6.85 42.35 14.73
N LEU A 682 -6.92 42.73 16.00
CA LEU A 682 -7.09 41.80 17.14
C LEU A 682 -8.47 42.03 17.75
N LEU A 683 -9.14 40.95 18.13
CA LEU A 683 -10.44 40.96 18.77
C LEU A 683 -10.33 40.28 20.13
N HIS A 684 -11.00 40.85 21.13
CA HIS A 684 -11.12 40.25 22.45
C HIS A 684 -12.56 39.85 22.73
N PHE A 685 -12.74 38.65 23.27
CA PHE A 685 -14.01 38.15 23.77
C PHE A 685 -13.88 37.85 25.27
N SER A 686 -14.62 38.58 26.11
CA SER A 686 -14.57 38.38 27.55
C SER A 686 -14.99 36.97 27.98
N ALA A 687 -14.50 36.54 29.13
CA ALA A 687 -14.90 35.27 29.74
C ALA A 687 -16.43 35.13 29.86
N SER A 688 -17.14 36.22 30.16
CA SER A 688 -18.61 36.22 30.24
C SER A 688 -19.31 35.99 28.89
N ALA A 689 -18.73 36.49 27.80
CA ALA A 689 -19.23 36.25 26.45
C ALA A 689 -18.99 34.79 26.04
N ILE A 690 -17.82 34.25 26.39
CA ILE A 690 -17.41 32.89 26.04
C ILE A 690 -18.17 31.85 26.88
N SER A 691 -18.31 32.05 28.19
CA SER A 691 -18.94 31.08 29.09
C SER A 691 -20.48 31.04 29.03
N GLY A 692 -21.11 32.01 28.37
CA GLY A 692 -22.56 32.11 28.26
C GLY A 692 -23.26 32.52 29.57
N PRO A 693 -24.49 33.06 29.52
CA PRO A 693 -25.24 33.39 30.73
C PRO A 693 -25.80 32.12 31.38
N GLY A 694 -25.03 31.46 32.25
CA GLY A 694 -25.59 30.34 33.04
C GLY A 694 -24.65 29.27 33.58
N ASN A 695 -23.39 29.58 33.91
CA ASN A 695 -22.58 28.73 34.79
C ASN A 695 -22.51 29.31 36.21
#